data_AF-A0A0G4L0F2-F1
#
_entry.id   AF-A0A0G4L0F2-F1
#
_cell.length_a   1.000
_cell.length_b   1.000
_cell.length_c   1.000
_cell.angle_alpha   90.00
_cell.angle_beta   90.00
_cell.angle_gamma   90.00
#
_symmetry.space_group_name_H-M   'P 1'
#
loop_
_entity.id
_entity.type
_entity.pdbx_description
1 polymer ?
#
loop_
_entity_poly.entity_id
_entity_poly.type
_entity_poly.pdbx_seq_one_letter_code
_entity_poly.pdbx_strand_id
1 'polypeptide(L)'
;MASSSCAMSALRPVQFAPRASSISFSSAATTRAFATSSQRTLKFVPTSRPHAPSIARQTTLARQFQRAYADAAALPSPQKPGKVRTTFKWLWRLTYLSAIGLTVGVGYTIYVDRNPQPQFEADPTKKTLVVLGTGWGSVSLLKKLDTENYNVIVISPRNYFLFTPLLPSCTTGLIEHRSIMEPVRAILQHKKAAVKFYEAEASSIDPERKVVMITDNSEVKGATSQTEIPYDMLVIGVGAENATFGIPGVRENSCFLKEINDAQSIRKKIMDCVETAAFKGQTNEEIDRLLHMVVVGGGPTGVEFAGELQDFFEDDIKRLVPDIADRFKVTLIEALPNVLPSFSKQLIEYTENTFKEEKIDILTKTMVKNVTDTTVEAVGTNPDGSKETIVIPYGLLVWATGNAVRPIIKELIKDSRRGLAVNEYLVVQGTRDIWAIGDCAVAGYAPTAQVAGQEGSFLARLFNNMAKTEELESKVRELSSNLNVKPGNSAEAAREIEACERQLRRIKDVKPFHYTHQGSLAYIGSEKAVADVSWWNGNIASGGSLTFLFWRSAYLSMCFSTRNRLLVIIDWLKAKAFGRDVKGATSQTEIPYDMLVIGVGAENATFGIPGVRENSCFLKEINDAQSIRKKIMDCVETAAFKGQTNEEIDRLLHMVVVGGGPTGVEFAGELQDFFEDDIKRLVPDIADRFKVTLIEALPNVLPSFSKQLIEYTENTFKEEKIDILTKTMVKNVTDTTVEAVGTNPDGSKKTIVIPYGLLVWATGNAVRPIIKELISKIPAQKDSRRGLAVNEYLVVQGTRDIWAIGDCAVAGYAPTAQVAGQEGSFLARLFNNMAKTEELESKVRELSSNLNPTLDRGLGHPPPQPPPLFSFLSSPLRLRQFNSIDDLLRRRPPPVAQRSTNNRHPLPSALPLLPSLTLSESFTRPIFVAMNSQSPNDVSPEAMQARIQQARREAETLKDRIKRKKDELADTTLRSVAQQAHEPIPRGQLMKAKRTLKGHLAKIYAMHWSTDRRHLVSASQDGKLIIWDAYTTNKVHAIPLRSSWVMTCAYAPSGNYVACGGLDNICSIYNLNQQRDGPTRAAREIEACERQLRRIKDVKPFHYTHQGSLAYIGSEKAVADVSWWNGNIASGGSLTFLFWRSAYLSMCFSTRNRLLVIIDWLKSKAFGRDVSRE
;
A
#
# COMPACT_ATOMS: atom_id res chain seq x y z
N MET A 1 -59.68 22.55 49.30
CA MET A 1 -59.90 22.84 50.74
C MET A 1 -58.54 23.05 51.40
N ALA A 2 -58.43 24.00 52.35
CA ALA A 2 -57.39 24.18 53.38
C ALA A 2 -55.96 23.62 53.10
N SER A 3 -54.97 24.45 52.73
CA SER A 3 -54.04 25.24 53.60
C SER A 3 -52.83 24.42 54.10
N SER A 4 -51.57 24.89 54.09
CA SER A 4 -51.08 26.26 54.33
C SER A 4 -49.77 26.60 53.59
N SER A 5 -49.43 27.89 53.51
CA SER A 5 -48.23 28.43 52.83
C SER A 5 -47.01 28.65 53.74
N CYS A 6 -45.81 28.67 53.17
CA CYS A 6 -44.77 29.64 53.56
C CYS A 6 -43.84 29.97 52.37
N ALA A 7 -43.18 31.13 52.41
CA ALA A 7 -42.60 31.80 51.24
C ALA A 7 -41.06 31.84 51.20
N MET A 8 -40.53 32.41 50.12
CA MET A 8 -39.12 32.52 49.73
C MET A 8 -38.17 33.09 50.80
N SER A 9 -36.91 32.65 50.74
CA SER A 9 -35.77 33.57 50.78
C SER A 9 -34.58 33.01 49.98
N ALA A 10 -33.78 33.87 49.36
CA ALA A 10 -32.71 33.49 48.44
C ALA A 10 -31.33 33.51 49.13
N LEU A 11 -30.51 32.48 48.93
CA LEU A 11 -29.08 32.49 49.23
C LEU A 11 -28.28 31.75 48.15
N ARG A 12 -27.09 32.26 47.85
CA ARG A 12 -26.16 31.75 46.82
C ARG A 12 -25.61 30.38 47.22
N PRO A 13 -25.39 29.43 46.27
CA PRO A 13 -24.57 28.26 46.54
C PRO A 13 -23.08 28.63 46.58
N VAL A 14 -22.38 28.04 47.53
CA VAL A 14 -20.97 28.27 47.85
C VAL A 14 -20.07 27.37 46.99
N GLN A 15 -18.95 27.91 46.49
CA GLN A 15 -17.87 27.10 45.90
C GLN A 15 -17.07 26.41 47.00
N PHE A 16 -16.88 25.09 46.91
CA PHE A 16 -15.77 24.39 47.56
C PHE A 16 -15.12 23.40 46.60
N ALA A 17 -13.78 23.46 46.55
CA ALA A 17 -12.94 22.65 45.67
C ALA A 17 -12.52 21.32 46.33
N PRO A 18 -12.17 20.28 45.55
CA PRO A 18 -11.46 19.12 46.07
C PRO A 18 -9.99 19.48 46.35
N ARG A 19 -9.51 19.11 47.54
CA ARG A 19 -8.09 19.24 47.94
C ARG A 19 -7.21 18.21 47.22
N ALA A 20 -6.01 18.62 46.83
CA ALA A 20 -4.91 17.73 46.51
C ALA A 20 -3.73 18.00 47.46
N SER A 21 -3.28 16.98 48.18
CA SER A 21 -2.05 16.94 48.99
C SER A 21 -1.76 15.48 49.35
N SER A 22 -0.89 14.76 48.63
CA SER A 22 0.59 14.81 48.65
C SER A 22 1.21 14.10 49.86
N ILE A 23 1.84 12.95 49.63
CA ILE A 23 3.01 12.48 50.41
C ILE A 23 4.10 12.03 49.42
N SER A 24 5.30 12.55 49.65
CA SER A 24 6.55 12.40 48.88
C SER A 24 7.34 11.16 49.33
N PHE A 25 8.28 10.58 48.55
CA PHE A 25 9.63 11.14 48.33
C PHE A 25 10.45 10.40 47.25
N SER A 26 11.40 11.14 46.61
CA SER A 26 12.70 10.66 46.06
C SER A 26 12.69 9.75 44.80
N SER A 27 13.50 9.96 43.73
CA SER A 27 14.66 10.86 43.52
C SER A 27 14.87 11.35 42.06
N ALA A 28 15.49 12.53 41.96
CA ALA A 28 16.45 13.02 40.96
C ALA A 28 16.31 12.76 39.43
N ALA A 29 16.08 13.86 38.69
CA ALA A 29 16.76 14.12 37.41
C ALA A 29 17.01 15.64 37.23
N THR A 30 18.23 16.01 36.82
CA THR A 30 18.71 17.40 36.77
C THR A 30 18.55 18.00 35.37
N THR A 31 18.01 19.23 35.25
CA THR A 31 18.04 20.00 33.99
C THR A 31 18.56 21.41 34.26
N ARG A 32 19.54 21.89 33.47
CA ARG A 32 20.04 23.28 33.56
C ARG A 32 19.45 24.16 32.45
N ALA A 33 18.95 25.30 32.91
CA ALA A 33 18.43 26.47 32.19
C ALA A 33 19.53 27.20 31.35
N PHE A 34 19.32 28.30 30.63
CA PHE A 34 18.43 29.46 30.85
C PHE A 34 18.04 30.20 29.56
N ALA A 35 16.94 30.96 29.65
CA ALA A 35 16.64 32.08 28.75
C ALA A 35 16.27 33.36 29.54
N THR A 36 16.83 34.47 29.05
CA THR A 36 16.60 35.92 29.28
C THR A 36 15.34 36.44 30.00
N SER A 37 15.51 37.43 30.90
CA SER A 37 15.02 38.82 30.72
C SER A 37 15.51 39.78 31.84
N SER A 38 15.69 41.08 31.54
CA SER A 38 15.21 42.25 32.33
C SER A 38 15.50 43.60 31.60
N GLN A 39 14.99 44.72 32.13
CA GLN A 39 15.03 46.07 31.52
C GLN A 39 15.66 47.15 32.44
N ARG A 40 15.96 48.32 31.84
CA ARG A 40 15.85 49.73 32.35
C ARG A 40 17.12 50.59 32.56
N THR A 41 17.32 51.55 31.62
CA THR A 41 17.53 53.03 31.77
C THR A 41 18.49 53.59 32.85
N LEU A 42 19.45 54.50 32.54
CA LEU A 42 19.26 55.98 32.36
C LEU A 42 20.58 56.74 31.98
N LYS A 43 20.50 57.80 31.13
CA LYS A 43 21.16 59.16 31.17
C LYS A 43 22.73 59.32 31.27
N PHE A 44 23.47 60.35 30.77
CA PHE A 44 23.27 61.53 29.89
C PHE A 44 24.64 62.24 29.51
N VAL A 45 24.67 62.99 28.38
CA VAL A 45 25.47 64.20 27.96
C VAL A 45 26.85 64.06 27.26
N PRO A 46 27.06 64.79 26.12
CA PRO A 46 28.37 65.13 25.52
C PRO A 46 28.67 66.64 25.31
N THR A 47 29.95 67.02 25.18
CA THR A 47 30.49 68.31 24.64
C THR A 47 31.84 68.00 23.93
N SER A 48 32.38 68.72 22.93
CA SER A 48 32.26 70.14 22.50
C SER A 48 32.36 70.36 20.95
N ARG A 49 32.56 71.61 20.47
CA ARG A 49 32.41 72.19 19.10
C ARG A 49 33.66 73.07 18.74
N PRO A 50 33.76 73.81 17.60
CA PRO A 50 33.44 73.58 16.16
C PRO A 50 34.52 74.14 15.17
N HIS A 51 34.36 74.02 13.83
CA HIS A 51 34.66 75.05 12.79
C HIS A 51 34.32 74.57 11.34
N ALA A 52 34.34 75.46 10.33
CA ALA A 52 33.91 75.27 8.91
C ALA A 52 34.60 76.34 7.99
N PRO A 53 34.30 76.57 6.67
CA PRO A 53 33.68 75.75 5.57
C PRO A 53 34.37 75.87 4.14
N SER A 54 33.68 75.39 3.06
CA SER A 54 33.82 75.69 1.58
C SER A 54 34.71 74.76 0.69
N ILE A 55 34.68 74.69 -0.68
CA ILE A 55 33.85 75.37 -1.74
C ILE A 55 33.38 74.47 -2.95
N ALA A 56 33.76 74.67 -4.25
CA ALA A 56 33.17 74.05 -5.48
C ALA A 56 34.05 73.98 -6.77
N ARG A 57 33.61 73.20 -7.80
CA ARG A 57 33.90 73.25 -9.29
C ARG A 57 35.31 72.83 -9.84
N GLN A 58 35.55 72.44 -11.13
CA GLN A 58 34.77 71.84 -12.28
C GLN A 58 35.66 71.52 -13.54
N THR A 59 35.23 70.62 -14.47
CA THR A 59 35.72 70.36 -15.88
C THR A 59 37.15 69.74 -16.06
N THR A 60 37.57 69.01 -17.13
CA THR A 60 37.12 68.80 -18.54
C THR A 60 37.49 67.38 -19.08
N LEU A 61 37.05 66.97 -20.29
CA LEU A 61 37.28 65.64 -20.91
C LEU A 61 38.34 65.65 -22.04
N ALA A 62 39.19 64.62 -22.11
CA ALA A 62 39.93 64.17 -23.31
C ALA A 62 40.15 62.64 -23.28
N ARG A 63 40.26 61.98 -24.44
CA ARG A 63 40.06 60.52 -24.59
C ARG A 63 41.09 59.91 -25.56
N GLN A 64 41.92 58.96 -25.10
CA GLN A 64 42.72 58.06 -25.95
C GLN A 64 43.07 56.73 -25.21
N PHE A 65 43.70 55.78 -25.92
CA PHE A 65 43.50 54.31 -25.75
C PHE A 65 44.47 53.56 -24.80
N GLN A 66 43.95 52.42 -24.27
CA GLN A 66 44.59 51.16 -23.78
C GLN A 66 45.72 51.23 -22.72
N ARG A 67 45.62 50.68 -21.49
CA ARG A 67 45.32 49.32 -20.95
C ARG A 67 46.53 48.35 -20.82
N ALA A 68 47.08 48.25 -19.59
CA ALA A 68 47.66 47.07 -18.90
C ALA A 68 48.49 47.58 -17.68
N TYR A 69 48.56 46.98 -16.48
CA TYR A 69 47.89 45.82 -15.86
C TYR A 69 48.08 45.91 -14.32
N ALA A 70 47.06 45.57 -13.50
CA ALA A 70 47.10 45.37 -12.02
C ALA A 70 47.61 46.56 -11.14
N ASP A 71 47.08 46.86 -9.94
CA ASP A 71 46.35 46.03 -8.97
C ASP A 71 45.27 46.82 -8.17
N ALA A 72 44.55 46.12 -7.28
CA ALA A 72 43.59 46.64 -6.29
C ALA A 72 42.23 47.19 -6.81
N ALA A 73 41.32 46.29 -7.21
CA ALA A 73 39.91 46.61 -7.41
C ALA A 73 39.11 46.60 -6.09
N ALA A 74 38.30 47.64 -5.87
CA ALA A 74 37.44 47.76 -4.69
C ALA A 74 36.22 46.81 -4.71
N LEU A 75 35.66 46.54 -3.52
CA LEU A 75 34.47 45.70 -3.33
C LEU A 75 33.25 46.23 -4.13
N PRO A 76 32.50 45.36 -4.85
CA PRO A 76 31.27 45.76 -5.51
C PRO A 76 30.14 45.99 -4.50
N SER A 77 29.32 47.01 -4.74
CA SER A 77 28.13 47.29 -3.93
C SER A 77 27.02 46.23 -4.15
N PRO A 78 26.21 45.92 -3.11
CA PRO A 78 25.21 44.85 -3.21
C PRO A 78 24.10 45.20 -4.20
N GLN A 79 23.97 44.39 -5.26
CA GLN A 79 22.87 44.49 -6.22
C GLN A 79 21.52 44.24 -5.52
N LYS A 80 20.56 45.16 -5.70
CA LYS A 80 19.18 44.98 -5.21
C LYS A 80 18.57 43.73 -5.88
N PRO A 81 17.96 42.80 -5.12
CA PRO A 81 17.40 41.58 -5.70
C PRO A 81 16.24 41.91 -6.65
N GLY A 82 16.27 41.34 -7.86
CA GLY A 82 15.27 41.61 -8.90
C GLY A 82 13.84 41.23 -8.49
N LYS A 83 12.86 42.02 -8.96
CA LYS A 83 11.43 41.92 -8.58
C LYS A 83 10.83 40.51 -8.71
N VAL A 84 11.30 39.72 -9.69
CA VAL A 84 10.86 38.32 -9.90
C VAL A 84 11.22 37.41 -8.72
N ARG A 85 12.36 37.64 -8.07
CA ARG A 85 12.83 36.84 -6.92
C ARG A 85 12.10 37.20 -5.62
N THR A 86 11.49 38.39 -5.55
CA THR A 86 10.61 38.77 -4.44
C THR A 86 9.16 38.31 -4.67
N THR A 87 8.62 38.39 -5.90
CA THR A 87 7.29 37.82 -6.19
C THR A 87 7.27 36.30 -6.04
N PHE A 88 8.30 35.57 -6.50
CA PHE A 88 8.37 34.12 -6.29
C PHE A 88 8.46 33.75 -4.79
N LYS A 89 9.18 34.53 -3.98
CA LYS A 89 9.21 34.34 -2.51
C LYS A 89 7.86 34.63 -1.85
N TRP A 90 7.11 35.63 -2.33
CA TRP A 90 5.76 35.92 -1.84
C TRP A 90 4.75 34.86 -2.27
N LEU A 91 4.83 34.39 -3.52
CA LEU A 91 4.01 33.28 -4.01
C LEU A 91 4.28 32.02 -3.19
N TRP A 92 5.54 31.62 -3.00
CA TRP A 92 5.92 30.47 -2.17
C TRP A 92 5.46 30.59 -0.71
N ARG A 93 5.58 31.78 -0.10
CA ARG A 93 5.06 32.04 1.25
C ARG A 93 3.54 31.94 1.31
N LEU A 94 2.84 32.46 0.31
CA LEU A 94 1.39 32.37 0.22
C LEU A 94 0.96 30.92 0.01
N THR A 95 1.59 30.16 -0.88
CA THR A 95 1.37 28.72 -1.05
C THR A 95 1.59 27.95 0.26
N TYR A 96 2.66 28.23 1.01
CA TYR A 96 2.94 27.56 2.28
C TYR A 96 1.93 27.93 3.38
N LEU A 97 1.54 29.21 3.49
CA LEU A 97 0.50 29.66 4.42
C LEU A 97 -0.88 29.11 4.05
N SER A 98 -1.23 29.05 2.77
CA SER A 98 -2.45 28.40 2.28
C SER A 98 -2.43 26.90 2.54
N ALA A 99 -1.29 26.21 2.38
CA ALA A 99 -1.16 24.79 2.69
C ALA A 99 -1.32 24.50 4.20
N ILE A 100 -0.71 25.32 5.08
CA ILE A 100 -0.93 25.23 6.52
C ILE A 100 -2.39 25.53 6.88
N GLY A 101 -2.96 26.63 6.35
CA GLY A 101 -4.34 27.01 6.59
C GLY A 101 -5.33 25.93 6.15
N LEU A 102 -5.10 25.30 4.99
CA LEU A 102 -5.88 24.16 4.51
C LEU A 102 -5.70 22.94 5.43
N THR A 103 -4.48 22.61 5.84
CA THR A 103 -4.21 21.47 6.73
C THR A 103 -4.87 21.64 8.09
N VAL A 104 -4.79 22.84 8.68
CA VAL A 104 -5.44 23.17 9.96
C VAL A 104 -6.97 23.20 9.79
N GLY A 105 -7.49 23.77 8.71
CA GLY A 105 -8.93 23.80 8.43
C GLY A 105 -9.51 22.40 8.25
N VAL A 106 -8.86 21.55 7.45
CA VAL A 106 -9.24 20.14 7.26
C VAL A 106 -9.13 19.37 8.59
N GLY A 107 -8.05 19.53 9.35
CA GLY A 107 -7.89 18.88 10.65
C GLY A 107 -8.96 19.31 11.66
N TYR A 108 -9.36 20.58 11.66
CA TYR A 108 -10.45 21.09 12.49
C TYR A 108 -11.81 20.53 12.05
N THR A 109 -12.09 20.46 10.74
CA THR A 109 -13.32 19.84 10.24
C THR A 109 -13.40 18.36 10.61
N ILE A 110 -12.30 17.61 10.45
CA ILE A 110 -12.21 16.20 10.89
C ILE A 110 -12.46 16.05 12.39
N TYR A 111 -11.90 16.95 13.21
CA TYR A 111 -12.15 16.95 14.65
C TYR A 111 -13.63 17.19 14.99
N VAL A 112 -14.30 18.13 14.32
CA VAL A 112 -15.74 18.38 14.50
C VAL A 112 -16.60 17.21 14.01
N ASP A 113 -16.26 16.63 12.85
CA ASP A 113 -16.95 15.47 12.29
C ASP A 113 -16.82 14.23 13.22
N ARG A 114 -15.67 14.06 13.90
CA ARG A 114 -15.48 13.01 14.93
C ARG A 114 -16.15 13.29 16.28
N ASN A 115 -16.42 14.56 16.62
CA ASN A 115 -16.93 14.97 17.92
C ASN A 115 -18.24 15.78 17.77
N PRO A 116 -19.35 15.14 17.34
CA PRO A 116 -20.66 15.79 17.29
C PRO A 116 -21.08 16.29 18.68
N GLN A 117 -21.92 17.32 18.71
CA GLN A 117 -22.55 17.75 19.96
C GLN A 117 -23.63 16.74 20.37
N PRO A 118 -23.88 16.52 21.68
CA PRO A 118 -24.99 15.67 22.12
C PRO A 118 -26.32 16.13 21.54
N GLN A 119 -27.09 15.18 21.02
CA GLN A 119 -28.43 15.45 20.50
C GLN A 119 -29.43 15.48 21.65
N PHE A 120 -30.44 16.35 21.57
CA PHE A 120 -31.53 16.34 22.55
C PHE A 120 -32.65 15.36 22.12
N GLU A 121 -33.37 14.85 23.12
CA GLU A 121 -34.46 13.87 22.92
C GLU A 121 -35.63 14.45 22.12
N ALA A 122 -36.31 13.57 21.37
CA ALA A 122 -37.48 13.92 20.57
C ALA A 122 -38.64 14.41 21.47
N ASP A 123 -39.20 15.57 21.15
CA ASP A 123 -40.33 16.15 21.88
C ASP A 123 -41.64 15.53 21.35
N PRO A 124 -42.35 14.71 22.14
CA PRO A 124 -43.53 13.97 21.67
C PRO A 124 -44.71 14.86 21.26
N THR A 125 -44.67 16.18 21.52
CA THR A 125 -45.70 17.12 21.06
C THR A 125 -45.49 17.60 19.63
N LYS A 126 -44.31 17.36 19.03
CA LYS A 126 -43.96 17.79 17.67
C LYS A 126 -44.40 16.76 16.62
N LYS A 127 -44.69 17.27 15.42
CA LYS A 127 -45.10 16.45 14.26
C LYS A 127 -44.01 15.47 13.85
N THR A 128 -44.43 14.24 13.56
CA THR A 128 -43.58 13.15 13.10
C THR A 128 -43.42 13.21 11.59
N LEU A 129 -42.18 13.42 11.14
CA LEU A 129 -41.80 13.46 9.73
C LEU A 129 -41.06 12.17 9.37
N VAL A 130 -41.71 11.33 8.55
CA VAL A 130 -41.09 10.11 8.00
C VAL A 130 -40.45 10.42 6.64
N VAL A 131 -39.20 9.99 6.45
CA VAL A 131 -38.46 10.11 5.19
C VAL A 131 -38.06 8.72 4.69
N LEU A 132 -38.53 8.34 3.50
CA LEU A 132 -38.21 7.07 2.86
C LEU A 132 -37.03 7.21 1.90
N GLY A 133 -36.06 6.32 2.03
CA GLY A 133 -34.86 6.25 1.18
C GLY A 133 -33.71 7.17 1.65
N THR A 134 -32.48 6.77 1.30
CA THR A 134 -31.21 7.45 1.65
C THR A 134 -30.45 7.90 0.40
N GLY A 135 -31.20 8.31 -0.63
CA GLY A 135 -30.66 8.82 -1.90
C GLY A 135 -30.41 10.33 -1.89
N TRP A 136 -30.06 10.86 -3.08
CA TRP A 136 -29.74 12.28 -3.31
C TRP A 136 -30.80 13.26 -2.78
N GLY A 137 -32.08 12.98 -3.02
CA GLY A 137 -33.19 13.81 -2.54
C GLY A 137 -33.27 13.83 -1.01
N SER A 138 -33.46 12.65 -0.42
CA SER A 138 -33.63 12.48 1.03
C SER A 138 -32.43 13.01 1.83
N VAL A 139 -31.20 12.76 1.39
CA VAL A 139 -30.00 13.23 2.09
C VAL A 139 -29.81 14.75 1.96
N SER A 140 -30.16 15.32 0.80
CA SER A 140 -30.14 16.78 0.62
C SER A 140 -31.20 17.49 1.49
N LEU A 141 -32.40 16.91 1.59
CA LEU A 141 -33.43 17.31 2.55
C LEU A 141 -32.89 17.22 3.98
N LEU A 142 -32.46 16.04 4.41
CA LEU A 142 -32.00 15.78 5.77
C LEU A 142 -30.88 16.74 6.16
N LYS A 143 -29.86 16.97 5.33
CA LYS A 143 -28.76 17.91 5.66
C LYS A 143 -29.22 19.34 5.92
N LYS A 144 -30.28 19.83 5.26
CA LYS A 144 -30.77 21.22 5.37
C LYS A 144 -32.00 21.39 6.25
N LEU A 145 -32.70 20.31 6.58
CA LEU A 145 -33.81 20.31 7.53
C LEU A 145 -33.32 20.65 8.94
N ASP A 146 -34.07 21.49 9.64
CA ASP A 146 -33.83 21.82 11.03
C ASP A 146 -34.67 20.89 11.93
N THR A 147 -34.01 19.92 12.54
CA THR A 147 -34.66 18.82 13.28
C THR A 147 -35.24 19.27 14.62
N GLU A 148 -34.95 20.48 15.09
CA GLU A 148 -35.60 21.02 16.29
C GLU A 148 -37.12 21.18 16.13
N ASN A 149 -37.61 21.23 14.88
CA ASN A 149 -39.01 21.49 14.55
C ASN A 149 -39.86 20.21 14.39
N TYR A 150 -39.24 19.04 14.24
CA TYR A 150 -39.92 17.80 13.83
C TYR A 150 -39.30 16.56 14.48
N ASN A 151 -40.11 15.57 14.81
CA ASN A 151 -39.63 14.23 15.17
C ASN A 151 -39.33 13.47 13.88
N VAL A 152 -38.06 13.42 13.48
CA VAL A 152 -37.67 12.84 12.18
C VAL A 152 -37.36 11.35 12.31
N ILE A 153 -37.97 10.55 11.43
CA ILE A 153 -37.71 9.12 11.26
C ILE A 153 -37.27 8.88 9.81
N VAL A 154 -36.13 8.21 9.62
CA VAL A 154 -35.60 7.85 8.30
C VAL A 154 -35.65 6.33 8.14
N ILE A 155 -36.23 5.86 7.04
CA ILE A 155 -36.44 4.44 6.74
C ILE A 155 -35.79 4.13 5.39
N SER A 156 -34.84 3.21 5.36
CA SER A 156 -34.26 2.74 4.09
C SER A 156 -33.56 1.40 4.26
N PRO A 157 -33.62 0.48 3.28
CA PRO A 157 -32.85 -0.77 3.32
C PRO A 157 -31.34 -0.55 3.08
N ARG A 158 -30.87 0.70 2.98
CA ARG A 158 -29.48 1.08 2.74
C ARG A 158 -29.02 2.09 3.79
N ASN A 159 -28.12 1.67 4.68
CA ASN A 159 -27.61 2.52 5.77
C ASN A 159 -26.56 3.57 5.38
N TYR A 160 -26.28 3.72 4.09
CA TYR A 160 -25.37 4.72 3.54
C TYR A 160 -26.00 5.52 2.39
N PHE A 161 -25.53 6.75 2.24
CA PHE A 161 -25.68 7.53 1.02
C PHE A 161 -24.64 7.07 -0.01
N LEU A 162 -25.05 6.96 -1.28
CA LEU A 162 -24.17 6.60 -2.40
C LEU A 162 -23.95 7.79 -3.34
N PHE A 163 -22.70 8.22 -3.51
CA PHE A 163 -22.30 9.22 -4.50
C PHE A 163 -22.22 8.60 -5.91
N THR A 164 -23.39 8.34 -6.50
CA THR A 164 -23.55 7.61 -7.76
C THR A 164 -22.71 8.07 -8.96
N PRO A 165 -22.31 9.35 -9.14
CA PRO A 165 -21.52 9.74 -10.32
C PRO A 165 -20.09 9.17 -10.37
N LEU A 166 -19.55 8.67 -9.26
CA LEU A 166 -18.23 8.01 -9.23
C LEU A 166 -18.33 6.49 -9.19
N LEU A 167 -19.55 5.93 -9.31
CA LEU A 167 -19.78 4.48 -9.34
C LEU A 167 -19.11 3.77 -10.55
N PRO A 168 -19.05 4.34 -11.78
CA PRO A 168 -18.32 3.72 -12.88
C PRO A 168 -16.85 3.43 -12.53
N SER A 169 -16.15 4.36 -11.88
CA SER A 169 -14.75 4.21 -11.44
C SER A 169 -14.54 3.12 -10.37
N CYS A 170 -15.60 2.65 -9.70
CA CYS A 170 -15.49 1.53 -8.74
C CYS A 170 -15.43 0.16 -9.43
N THR A 171 -16.05 0.03 -10.61
CA THR A 171 -16.07 -1.23 -11.40
C THR A 171 -14.67 -1.69 -11.81
N THR A 172 -13.75 -0.76 -12.06
CA THR A 172 -12.36 -1.02 -12.44
C THR A 172 -11.39 -0.93 -11.25
N GLY A 173 -11.89 -0.56 -10.06
CA GLY A 173 -11.06 -0.37 -8.87
C GLY A 173 -10.18 0.88 -8.89
N LEU A 174 -10.50 1.88 -9.73
CA LEU A 174 -9.88 3.22 -9.67
C LEU A 174 -10.25 3.95 -8.37
N ILE A 175 -11.51 3.82 -7.95
CA ILE A 175 -12.05 4.36 -6.68
C ILE A 175 -12.58 3.19 -5.85
N GLU A 176 -12.30 3.20 -4.54
CA GLU A 176 -12.78 2.20 -3.60
C GLU A 176 -14.24 2.51 -3.20
N HIS A 177 -15.09 1.48 -3.05
CA HIS A 177 -16.53 1.66 -2.81
C HIS A 177 -16.81 2.57 -1.61
N ARG A 178 -16.07 2.38 -0.51
CA ARG A 178 -16.23 3.14 0.75
C ARG A 178 -15.86 4.62 0.62
N SER A 179 -15.08 4.99 -0.40
CA SER A 179 -14.74 6.39 -0.71
C SER A 179 -15.92 7.18 -1.28
N ILE A 180 -16.92 6.49 -1.86
CA ILE A 180 -18.14 7.11 -2.43
C ILE A 180 -19.40 6.86 -1.59
N MET A 181 -19.30 6.02 -0.55
CA MET A 181 -20.33 5.77 0.46
C MET A 181 -20.18 6.72 1.66
N GLU A 182 -21.27 7.17 2.27
CA GLU A 182 -21.27 7.93 3.53
C GLU A 182 -22.34 7.37 4.47
N PRO A 183 -22.01 6.87 5.68
CA PRO A 183 -23.00 6.33 6.60
C PRO A 183 -24.11 7.35 6.95
N VAL A 184 -25.37 6.93 6.87
CA VAL A 184 -26.52 7.79 7.14
C VAL A 184 -26.53 8.22 8.60
N ARG A 185 -26.21 7.31 9.53
CA ARG A 185 -26.05 7.63 10.96
C ARG A 185 -24.99 8.73 11.20
N ALA A 186 -23.90 8.74 10.43
CA ALA A 186 -22.88 9.80 10.49
C ALA A 186 -23.37 11.16 9.96
N ILE A 187 -24.33 11.18 9.03
CA ILE A 187 -25.01 12.42 8.61
C ILE A 187 -26.01 12.89 9.67
N LEU A 188 -26.69 11.97 10.34
CA LEU A 188 -27.75 12.24 11.31
C LEU A 188 -27.23 12.68 12.69
N GLN A 189 -26.09 12.18 13.17
CA GLN A 189 -25.49 12.59 14.45
C GLN A 189 -25.15 14.10 14.53
N HIS A 190 -24.98 14.79 13.38
CA HIS A 190 -24.72 16.23 13.33
C HIS A 190 -26.00 17.08 13.40
N LYS A 191 -27.14 16.47 13.70
CA LYS A 191 -28.41 17.15 13.97
C LYS A 191 -28.56 17.53 15.44
N LYS A 192 -29.37 18.56 15.70
CA LYS A 192 -29.56 19.10 17.05
C LYS A 192 -30.51 18.23 17.88
N ALA A 193 -31.69 17.96 17.32
CA ALA A 193 -32.58 16.91 17.83
C ALA A 193 -32.17 15.54 17.29
N ALA A 194 -32.32 14.50 18.09
CA ALA A 194 -32.10 13.12 17.69
C ALA A 194 -32.99 12.71 16.51
N VAL A 195 -32.43 11.96 15.55
CA VAL A 195 -33.14 11.46 14.38
C VAL A 195 -33.11 9.94 14.39
N LYS A 196 -34.28 9.29 14.34
CA LYS A 196 -34.34 7.83 14.33
C LYS A 196 -34.08 7.29 12.93
N PHE A 197 -33.20 6.30 12.81
CA PHE A 197 -32.95 5.58 11.56
C PHE A 197 -33.29 4.10 11.73
N TYR A 198 -34.05 3.57 10.77
CA TYR A 198 -34.35 2.15 10.63
C TYR A 198 -33.79 1.63 9.31
N GLU A 199 -32.87 0.66 9.38
CA GLU A 199 -32.44 -0.11 8.22
C GLU A 199 -33.54 -1.12 7.85
N ALA A 200 -34.50 -0.68 7.05
CA ALA A 200 -35.69 -1.46 6.72
C ALA A 200 -36.26 -1.07 5.36
N GLU A 201 -36.87 -2.02 4.66
CA GLU A 201 -37.65 -1.73 3.46
C GLU A 201 -39.06 -1.27 3.85
N ALA A 202 -39.51 -0.15 3.28
CA ALA A 202 -40.92 0.19 3.30
C ALA A 202 -41.65 -0.78 2.35
N SER A 203 -42.58 -1.55 2.89
CA SER A 203 -43.30 -2.60 2.17
C SER A 203 -44.66 -2.14 1.66
N SER A 204 -45.37 -1.31 2.43
CA SER A 204 -46.60 -0.64 2.00
C SER A 204 -46.77 0.69 2.75
N ILE A 205 -47.59 1.57 2.18
CA ILE A 205 -47.93 2.90 2.73
C ILE A 205 -49.46 3.01 2.74
N ASP A 206 -50.02 3.38 3.89
CA ASP A 206 -51.44 3.66 4.06
C ASP A 206 -51.63 5.18 4.24
N PRO A 207 -52.14 5.91 3.23
CA PRO A 207 -52.40 7.35 3.32
C PRO A 207 -53.58 7.75 4.22
N GLU A 208 -54.49 6.82 4.53
CA GLU A 208 -55.70 7.11 5.31
C GLU A 208 -55.46 6.92 6.82
N ARG A 209 -54.83 5.79 7.18
CA ARG A 209 -54.37 5.52 8.56
C ARG A 209 -53.07 6.26 8.91
N LYS A 210 -52.39 6.84 7.91
CA LYS A 210 -51.07 7.49 8.02
C LYS A 210 -50.00 6.60 8.66
N VAL A 211 -49.84 5.39 8.13
CA VAL A 211 -48.80 4.45 8.57
C VAL A 211 -47.96 3.96 7.38
N VAL A 212 -46.69 3.67 7.64
CA VAL A 212 -45.78 2.95 6.74
C VAL A 212 -45.47 1.60 7.37
N MET A 213 -45.70 0.51 6.63
CA MET A 213 -45.31 -0.83 7.07
C MET A 213 -43.84 -1.07 6.68
N ILE A 214 -42.97 -1.28 7.67
CA ILE A 214 -41.54 -1.54 7.44
C ILE A 214 -41.21 -3.01 7.71
N THR A 215 -40.29 -3.56 6.91
CA THR A 215 -39.84 -4.96 7.01
C THR A 215 -38.32 -5.01 7.06
N ASP A 216 -37.78 -5.81 7.99
CA ASP A 216 -36.35 -6.12 8.07
C ASP A 216 -35.99 -7.33 7.18
N ASN A 217 -35.21 -7.04 6.14
CA ASN A 217 -34.73 -8.00 5.16
C ASN A 217 -33.33 -8.57 5.50
N SER A 218 -32.78 -8.31 6.69
CA SER A 218 -31.49 -8.85 7.16
C SER A 218 -31.46 -10.39 7.21
N GLU A 219 -30.26 -10.98 7.24
CA GLU A 219 -30.11 -12.43 7.44
C GLU A 219 -30.30 -12.83 8.92
N VAL A 220 -30.00 -11.90 9.84
CA VAL A 220 -30.16 -12.09 11.29
C VAL A 220 -31.59 -11.74 11.69
N LYS A 221 -32.45 -12.73 11.93
CA LYS A 221 -33.81 -12.43 12.39
C LYS A 221 -33.87 -12.19 13.90
N GLY A 222 -34.56 -11.10 14.26
CA GLY A 222 -35.01 -10.80 15.62
C GLY A 222 -36.45 -11.27 15.86
N ALA A 223 -36.95 -11.10 17.09
CA ALA A 223 -38.32 -11.42 17.49
C ALA A 223 -39.39 -10.66 16.68
N THR A 224 -39.12 -9.40 16.33
CA THR A 224 -39.97 -8.59 15.45
C THR A 224 -39.19 -8.26 14.17
N SER A 225 -39.75 -8.64 13.01
CA SER A 225 -39.19 -8.37 11.68
C SER A 225 -40.06 -7.47 10.80
N GLN A 226 -41.28 -7.16 11.22
CA GLN A 226 -42.19 -6.26 10.50
C GLN A 226 -42.99 -5.42 11.50
N THR A 227 -43.21 -4.12 11.22
CA THR A 227 -43.94 -3.22 12.11
C THR A 227 -44.46 -1.96 11.41
N GLU A 228 -45.48 -1.31 11.99
CA GLU A 228 -46.03 -0.05 11.49
C GLU A 228 -45.35 1.18 12.11
N ILE A 229 -45.04 2.18 11.27
CA ILE A 229 -44.55 3.50 11.67
C ILE A 229 -45.62 4.56 11.33
N PRO A 230 -46.26 5.20 12.34
CA PRO A 230 -47.17 6.31 12.09
C PRO A 230 -46.43 7.59 11.68
N TYR A 231 -47.10 8.46 10.91
CA TYR A 231 -46.55 9.75 10.49
C TYR A 231 -47.60 10.87 10.50
N ASP A 232 -47.14 12.11 10.72
CA ASP A 232 -47.92 13.33 10.43
C ASP A 232 -47.62 13.87 9.04
N MET A 233 -46.39 13.66 8.56
CA MET A 233 -45.86 14.09 7.27
C MET A 233 -44.96 12.99 6.69
N LEU A 234 -45.09 12.72 5.39
CA LEU A 234 -44.30 11.68 4.69
C LEU A 234 -43.53 12.27 3.50
N VAL A 235 -42.25 11.95 3.37
CA VAL A 235 -41.43 12.25 2.19
C VAL A 235 -40.94 10.97 1.55
N ILE A 236 -41.29 10.78 0.29
CA ILE A 236 -40.92 9.61 -0.51
C ILE A 236 -39.72 9.98 -1.40
N GLY A 237 -38.55 9.41 -1.10
CA GLY A 237 -37.30 9.63 -1.83
C GLY A 237 -36.59 8.30 -2.19
N VAL A 238 -37.37 7.26 -2.50
CA VAL A 238 -36.88 5.88 -2.76
C VAL A 238 -36.20 5.72 -4.13
N GLY A 239 -36.31 6.71 -5.01
CA GLY A 239 -35.75 6.68 -6.37
C GLY A 239 -36.37 5.62 -7.28
N ALA A 240 -35.60 5.18 -8.27
CA ALA A 240 -36.02 4.24 -9.31
C ALA A 240 -35.18 2.94 -9.33
N GLU A 241 -35.75 1.88 -9.89
CA GLU A 241 -35.07 0.61 -10.22
C GLU A 241 -34.60 0.59 -11.69
N ASN A 242 -33.79 -0.39 -12.10
CA ASN A 242 -33.34 -0.52 -13.49
C ASN A 242 -34.48 -1.02 -14.40
N ALA A 243 -34.66 -0.37 -15.56
CA ALA A 243 -35.63 -0.81 -16.56
C ALA A 243 -35.00 -1.76 -17.59
N THR A 244 -35.55 -2.98 -17.70
CA THR A 244 -35.22 -3.94 -18.77
C THR A 244 -36.04 -3.74 -20.04
N PHE A 245 -37.02 -2.83 -20.01
CA PHE A 245 -38.01 -2.60 -21.10
C PHE A 245 -38.79 -3.85 -21.55
N GLY A 246 -38.79 -4.93 -20.76
CA GLY A 246 -39.39 -6.22 -21.13
C GLY A 246 -38.55 -7.03 -22.13
N ILE A 247 -37.29 -6.65 -22.36
CA ILE A 247 -36.36 -7.37 -23.23
C ILE A 247 -35.94 -8.69 -22.54
N PRO A 248 -36.14 -9.86 -23.16
CA PRO A 248 -35.78 -11.15 -22.56
C PRO A 248 -34.29 -11.26 -22.26
N GLY A 249 -33.96 -11.95 -21.15
CA GLY A 249 -32.59 -12.30 -20.77
C GLY A 249 -31.75 -11.16 -20.18
N VAL A 250 -32.21 -9.91 -20.23
CA VAL A 250 -31.47 -8.77 -19.64
C VAL A 250 -31.28 -8.95 -18.14
N ARG A 251 -32.30 -9.39 -17.40
CA ARG A 251 -32.22 -9.51 -15.93
C ARG A 251 -31.35 -10.71 -15.50
N GLU A 252 -31.27 -11.71 -16.37
CA GLU A 252 -30.64 -13.00 -16.13
C GLU A 252 -29.14 -12.97 -16.50
N ASN A 253 -28.80 -12.33 -17.63
CA ASN A 253 -27.48 -12.45 -18.26
C ASN A 253 -26.63 -11.17 -18.22
N SER A 254 -27.22 -10.00 -17.92
CA SER A 254 -26.51 -8.72 -17.83
C SER A 254 -26.19 -8.30 -16.39
N CYS A 255 -25.22 -7.42 -16.23
CA CYS A 255 -24.97 -6.71 -14.98
C CYS A 255 -25.56 -5.30 -15.08
N PHE A 256 -26.35 -4.86 -14.10
CA PHE A 256 -26.75 -3.45 -14.00
C PHE A 256 -25.58 -2.60 -13.48
N LEU A 257 -25.73 -1.26 -13.49
CA LEU A 257 -24.79 -0.32 -12.86
C LEU A 257 -25.56 0.80 -12.16
N LYS A 258 -26.06 0.52 -10.94
CA LYS A 258 -26.89 1.44 -10.13
C LYS A 258 -26.43 1.53 -8.67
N GLU A 259 -26.00 0.41 -8.07
CA GLU A 259 -25.62 0.29 -6.66
C GLU A 259 -24.19 -0.28 -6.47
N ILE A 260 -23.69 -0.37 -5.22
CA ILE A 260 -22.34 -0.90 -4.94
C ILE A 260 -22.17 -2.36 -5.34
N ASN A 261 -23.18 -3.21 -5.08
CA ASN A 261 -23.13 -4.64 -5.38
C ASN A 261 -23.13 -4.92 -6.90
N ASP A 262 -23.70 -4.02 -7.71
CA ASP A 262 -23.55 -4.04 -9.16
C ASP A 262 -22.08 -3.85 -9.56
N ALA A 263 -21.43 -2.82 -9.02
CA ALA A 263 -20.04 -2.50 -9.34
C ALA A 263 -19.06 -3.60 -8.88
N GLN A 264 -19.31 -4.21 -7.71
CA GLN A 264 -18.57 -5.39 -7.26
C GLN A 264 -18.75 -6.59 -8.19
N SER A 265 -19.99 -6.84 -8.63
CA SER A 265 -20.31 -7.95 -9.55
C SER A 265 -19.69 -7.76 -10.93
N ILE A 266 -19.75 -6.54 -11.48
CA ILE A 266 -19.05 -6.18 -12.73
C ILE A 266 -17.56 -6.41 -12.60
N ARG A 267 -16.93 -5.88 -11.54
CA ARG A 267 -15.48 -6.01 -11.32
C ARG A 267 -15.04 -7.47 -11.24
N LYS A 268 -15.83 -8.29 -10.54
CA LYS A 268 -15.60 -9.74 -10.48
C LYS A 268 -15.72 -10.35 -11.88
N LYS A 269 -16.83 -10.10 -12.60
CA LYS A 269 -17.08 -10.69 -13.92
C LYS A 269 -16.04 -10.28 -14.98
N ILE A 270 -15.50 -9.05 -14.92
CA ILE A 270 -14.34 -8.63 -15.74
C ILE A 270 -13.15 -9.55 -15.49
N MET A 271 -12.79 -9.77 -14.23
CA MET A 271 -11.65 -10.62 -13.87
C MET A 271 -11.89 -12.10 -14.14
N ASP A 272 -13.11 -12.60 -13.88
CA ASP A 272 -13.53 -13.96 -14.26
C ASP A 272 -13.31 -14.19 -15.77
N CYS A 273 -13.67 -13.20 -16.62
CA CYS A 273 -13.45 -13.26 -18.07
C CYS A 273 -11.96 -13.24 -18.45
N VAL A 274 -11.15 -12.36 -17.86
CA VAL A 274 -9.71 -12.25 -18.14
C VAL A 274 -8.95 -13.53 -17.75
N GLU A 275 -9.21 -14.08 -16.56
CA GLU A 275 -8.55 -15.31 -16.08
C GLU A 275 -9.03 -16.55 -16.88
N THR A 276 -10.29 -16.56 -17.35
CA THR A 276 -10.81 -17.63 -18.22
C THR A 276 -10.28 -17.52 -19.65
N ALA A 277 -10.03 -16.31 -20.15
CA ALA A 277 -9.39 -16.09 -21.44
C ALA A 277 -7.87 -16.41 -21.42
N ALA A 278 -7.21 -16.21 -20.27
CA ALA A 278 -5.83 -16.62 -20.03
C ALA A 278 -5.66 -18.15 -19.84
N PHE A 279 -6.76 -18.90 -19.81
CA PHE A 279 -6.75 -20.33 -19.50
C PHE A 279 -6.07 -21.15 -20.60
N LYS A 280 -5.20 -22.08 -20.19
CA LYS A 280 -4.44 -22.92 -21.13
C LYS A 280 -5.37 -23.85 -21.92
N GLY A 281 -5.31 -23.73 -23.24
CA GLY A 281 -6.07 -24.56 -24.18
C GLY A 281 -7.37 -23.93 -24.69
N GLN A 282 -7.67 -22.69 -24.29
CA GLN A 282 -8.82 -21.94 -24.81
C GLN A 282 -8.67 -21.65 -26.31
N THR A 283 -9.78 -21.71 -27.06
CA THR A 283 -9.80 -21.38 -28.49
C THR A 283 -9.73 -19.86 -28.71
N ASN A 284 -9.20 -19.42 -29.85
CA ASN A 284 -9.07 -17.97 -30.13
C ASN A 284 -10.44 -17.28 -30.17
N GLU A 285 -11.45 -17.95 -30.71
CA GLU A 285 -12.82 -17.47 -30.84
C GLU A 285 -13.48 -17.26 -29.47
N GLU A 286 -13.17 -18.13 -28.50
CA GLU A 286 -13.67 -18.03 -27.13
C GLU A 286 -12.89 -16.99 -26.31
N ILE A 287 -11.58 -16.85 -26.55
CA ILE A 287 -10.78 -15.74 -26.00
C ILE A 287 -11.34 -14.39 -26.48
N ASP A 288 -11.58 -14.25 -27.79
CA ASP A 288 -12.13 -13.04 -28.40
C ASP A 288 -13.53 -12.72 -27.87
N ARG A 289 -14.38 -13.74 -27.64
CA ARG A 289 -15.68 -13.58 -26.96
C ARG A 289 -15.52 -13.09 -25.53
N LEU A 290 -14.72 -13.78 -24.71
CA LEU A 290 -14.54 -13.47 -23.29
C LEU A 290 -13.96 -12.07 -23.08
N LEU A 291 -13.10 -11.60 -23.99
CA LEU A 291 -12.49 -10.27 -23.96
C LEU A 291 -13.32 -9.19 -24.68
N HIS A 292 -14.49 -9.52 -25.21
CA HIS A 292 -15.46 -8.54 -25.73
C HIS A 292 -16.45 -8.13 -24.62
N MET A 293 -16.36 -6.86 -24.23
CA MET A 293 -17.21 -6.22 -23.23
C MET A 293 -18.24 -5.33 -23.93
N VAL A 294 -19.53 -5.55 -23.65
CA VAL A 294 -20.63 -4.77 -24.23
C VAL A 294 -21.27 -3.87 -23.17
N VAL A 295 -21.47 -2.60 -23.52
CA VAL A 295 -22.14 -1.61 -22.67
C VAL A 295 -23.41 -1.14 -23.38
N VAL A 296 -24.55 -1.19 -22.70
CA VAL A 296 -25.85 -0.76 -23.27
C VAL A 296 -26.31 0.53 -22.59
N GLY A 297 -26.38 1.62 -23.36
CA GLY A 297 -26.80 2.95 -22.92
C GLY A 297 -25.69 4.01 -23.09
N GLY A 298 -25.79 4.83 -24.13
CA GLY A 298 -24.92 5.98 -24.40
C GLY A 298 -25.20 7.23 -23.56
N GLY A 299 -25.86 7.09 -22.41
CA GLY A 299 -25.93 8.15 -21.40
C GLY A 299 -24.60 8.29 -20.64
N PRO A 300 -24.45 9.31 -19.77
CA PRO A 300 -23.20 9.55 -19.02
C PRO A 300 -22.65 8.29 -18.35
N THR A 301 -23.49 7.53 -17.63
CA THR A 301 -23.06 6.31 -16.92
C THR A 301 -22.41 5.26 -17.81
N GLY A 302 -22.95 4.99 -19.00
CA GLY A 302 -22.39 3.99 -19.93
C GLY A 302 -21.17 4.50 -20.69
N VAL A 303 -21.13 5.80 -21.02
CA VAL A 303 -19.96 6.45 -21.63
C VAL A 303 -18.79 6.50 -20.64
N GLU A 304 -19.04 6.91 -19.39
CA GLU A 304 -18.03 6.94 -18.33
C GLU A 304 -17.51 5.53 -18.01
N PHE A 305 -18.39 4.52 -17.95
CA PHE A 305 -17.97 3.13 -17.76
C PHE A 305 -17.17 2.58 -18.94
N ALA A 306 -17.57 2.82 -20.19
CA ALA A 306 -16.82 2.38 -21.37
C ALA A 306 -15.41 2.99 -21.41
N GLY A 307 -15.27 4.28 -21.06
CA GLY A 307 -13.96 4.94 -20.94
C GLY A 307 -13.10 4.39 -19.81
N GLU A 308 -13.65 4.25 -18.60
CA GLU A 308 -12.94 3.64 -17.45
C GLU A 308 -12.49 2.21 -17.73
N LEU A 309 -13.32 1.43 -18.42
CA LEU A 309 -13.02 0.06 -18.82
C LEU A 309 -11.85 0.03 -19.82
N GLN A 310 -11.89 0.86 -20.86
CA GLN A 310 -10.80 0.95 -21.84
C GLN A 310 -9.48 1.33 -21.17
N ASP A 311 -9.49 2.31 -20.27
CA ASP A 311 -8.31 2.72 -19.49
C ASP A 311 -7.78 1.59 -18.59
N PHE A 312 -8.67 0.82 -17.96
CA PHE A 312 -8.26 -0.32 -17.12
C PHE A 312 -7.54 -1.41 -17.93
N PHE A 313 -7.98 -1.65 -19.15
CA PHE A 313 -7.34 -2.66 -20.00
C PHE A 313 -5.99 -2.20 -20.54
N GLU A 314 -5.86 -0.95 -21.01
CA GLU A 314 -4.59 -0.42 -21.55
C GLU A 314 -3.55 -0.13 -20.46
N ASP A 315 -3.93 0.44 -19.29
CA ASP A 315 -3.00 0.78 -18.21
C ASP A 315 -2.59 -0.41 -17.34
N ASP A 316 -3.55 -1.27 -16.97
CA ASP A 316 -3.37 -2.30 -15.94
C ASP A 316 -3.32 -3.72 -16.53
N ILE A 317 -4.37 -4.18 -17.22
CA ILE A 317 -4.46 -5.58 -17.69
C ILE A 317 -3.38 -5.93 -18.71
N LYS A 318 -3.10 -5.04 -19.67
CA LYS A 318 -2.07 -5.24 -20.72
C LYS A 318 -0.68 -5.54 -20.19
N ARG A 319 -0.36 -5.05 -18.99
CA ARG A 319 0.91 -5.33 -18.28
C ARG A 319 0.85 -6.63 -17.45
N LEU A 320 -0.33 -7.04 -17.00
CA LEU A 320 -0.53 -8.22 -16.17
C LEU A 320 -0.65 -9.51 -17.00
N VAL A 321 -1.36 -9.46 -18.13
CA VAL A 321 -1.62 -10.61 -19.01
C VAL A 321 -1.33 -10.24 -20.48
N PRO A 322 -0.06 -10.04 -20.86
CA PRO A 322 0.31 -9.50 -22.17
C PRO A 322 -0.11 -10.40 -23.35
N ASP A 323 -0.16 -11.72 -23.15
CA ASP A 323 -0.39 -12.71 -24.22
C ASP A 323 -1.79 -12.63 -24.86
N ILE A 324 -2.77 -12.07 -24.16
CA ILE A 324 -4.16 -11.91 -24.64
C ILE A 324 -4.59 -10.44 -24.77
N ALA A 325 -3.73 -9.48 -24.39
CA ALA A 325 -4.10 -8.09 -24.22
C ALA A 325 -4.58 -7.40 -25.51
N ASP A 326 -3.96 -7.70 -26.65
CA ASP A 326 -4.27 -7.08 -27.95
C ASP A 326 -5.63 -7.54 -28.53
N ARG A 327 -6.31 -8.50 -27.89
CA ARG A 327 -7.65 -9.01 -28.28
C ARG A 327 -8.79 -8.30 -27.57
N PHE A 328 -8.51 -7.40 -26.62
CA PHE A 328 -9.53 -6.73 -25.84
C PHE A 328 -10.40 -5.80 -26.70
N LYS A 329 -11.73 -5.83 -26.46
CA LYS A 329 -12.70 -5.05 -27.22
C LYS A 329 -13.84 -4.50 -26.35
N VAL A 330 -14.17 -3.21 -26.55
CA VAL A 330 -15.37 -2.58 -25.98
C VAL A 330 -16.34 -2.19 -27.09
N THR A 331 -17.64 -2.44 -26.88
CA THR A 331 -18.71 -1.91 -27.75
C THR A 331 -19.83 -1.27 -26.94
N LEU A 332 -20.12 -0.01 -27.23
CA LEU A 332 -21.20 0.77 -26.65
C LEU A 332 -22.42 0.80 -27.59
N ILE A 333 -23.57 0.30 -27.13
CA ILE A 333 -24.83 0.27 -27.87
C ILE A 333 -25.76 1.37 -27.37
N GLU A 334 -26.28 2.21 -28.27
CA GLU A 334 -27.26 3.26 -27.96
C GLU A 334 -28.42 3.24 -28.97
N ALA A 335 -29.65 3.32 -28.46
CA ALA A 335 -30.86 3.29 -29.27
C ALA A 335 -31.16 4.64 -29.96
N LEU A 336 -30.69 5.75 -29.39
CA LEU A 336 -30.77 7.10 -29.94
C LEU A 336 -29.70 7.36 -31.02
N PRO A 337 -29.83 8.45 -31.81
CA PRO A 337 -28.88 8.75 -32.89
C PRO A 337 -27.44 9.03 -32.47
N ASN A 338 -27.22 9.53 -31.26
CA ASN A 338 -25.89 9.91 -30.75
C ASN A 338 -25.75 9.53 -29.26
N VAL A 339 -24.51 9.36 -28.81
CA VAL A 339 -24.18 9.29 -27.36
C VAL A 339 -24.29 10.68 -26.71
N LEU A 340 -24.38 10.72 -25.38
CA LEU A 340 -24.51 11.94 -24.57
C LEU A 340 -25.57 12.95 -25.10
N PRO A 341 -26.82 12.52 -25.36
CA PRO A 341 -27.83 13.35 -26.05
C PRO A 341 -28.25 14.63 -25.30
N SER A 342 -27.83 14.81 -24.05
CA SER A 342 -28.03 16.03 -23.24
C SER A 342 -26.93 17.09 -23.41
N PHE A 343 -25.88 16.82 -24.18
CA PHE A 343 -24.73 17.72 -24.40
C PHE A 343 -24.83 18.41 -25.77
N SER A 344 -24.13 19.54 -25.93
CA SER A 344 -24.01 20.20 -27.23
C SER A 344 -23.37 19.31 -28.31
N LYS A 345 -23.81 19.46 -29.56
CA LYS A 345 -23.39 18.64 -30.72
C LYS A 345 -21.86 18.57 -30.89
N GLN A 346 -21.15 19.65 -30.60
CA GLN A 346 -19.68 19.68 -30.64
C GLN A 346 -19.03 18.73 -29.62
N LEU A 347 -19.61 18.59 -28.43
CA LEU A 347 -19.10 17.67 -27.40
C LEU A 347 -19.45 16.21 -27.71
N ILE A 348 -20.60 15.97 -28.34
CA ILE A 348 -20.99 14.67 -28.88
C ILE A 348 -19.99 14.22 -29.95
N GLU A 349 -19.74 15.05 -30.97
CA GLU A 349 -18.76 14.77 -32.03
C GLU A 349 -17.34 14.59 -31.46
N TYR A 350 -16.95 15.36 -30.43
CA TYR A 350 -15.66 15.18 -29.75
C TYR A 350 -15.57 13.84 -29.00
N THR A 351 -16.65 13.40 -28.36
CA THR A 351 -16.72 12.12 -27.64
C THR A 351 -16.66 10.94 -28.61
N GLU A 352 -17.42 10.98 -29.70
CA GLU A 352 -17.44 9.92 -30.73
C GLU A 352 -16.08 9.79 -31.44
N ASN A 353 -15.41 10.91 -31.74
CA ASN A 353 -14.05 10.89 -32.28
C ASN A 353 -13.03 10.34 -31.25
N THR A 354 -13.13 10.75 -29.98
CA THR A 354 -12.25 10.23 -28.91
C THR A 354 -12.41 8.72 -28.76
N PHE A 355 -13.64 8.21 -28.70
CA PHE A 355 -13.88 6.77 -28.57
C PHE A 355 -13.31 5.98 -29.75
N LYS A 356 -13.39 6.54 -30.96
CA LYS A 356 -12.77 5.96 -32.15
C LYS A 356 -11.23 5.96 -32.10
N GLU A 357 -10.61 6.97 -31.50
CA GLU A 357 -9.16 6.99 -31.22
C GLU A 357 -8.78 5.88 -30.21
N GLU A 358 -9.54 5.75 -29.12
CA GLU A 358 -9.31 4.77 -28.05
C GLU A 358 -9.82 3.34 -28.39
N LYS A 359 -10.27 3.09 -29.62
CA LYS A 359 -10.79 1.80 -30.14
C LYS A 359 -12.08 1.27 -29.46
N ILE A 360 -12.92 2.15 -28.95
CA ILE A 360 -14.26 1.81 -28.45
C ILE A 360 -15.25 1.89 -29.61
N ASP A 361 -15.87 0.77 -29.99
CA ASP A 361 -16.90 0.74 -31.03
C ASP A 361 -18.21 1.37 -30.50
N ILE A 362 -18.81 2.29 -31.25
CA ILE A 362 -20.12 2.87 -30.94
C ILE A 362 -21.15 2.41 -31.97
N LEU A 363 -22.24 1.82 -31.50
CA LEU A 363 -23.42 1.43 -32.29
C LEU A 363 -24.61 2.29 -31.87
N THR A 364 -24.78 3.46 -32.49
CA THR A 364 -25.97 4.30 -32.31
C THR A 364 -27.15 3.80 -33.16
N LYS A 365 -28.36 4.32 -32.93
CA LYS A 365 -29.62 3.89 -33.57
C LYS A 365 -29.86 2.37 -33.48
N THR A 366 -29.28 1.73 -32.47
CA THR A 366 -29.19 0.28 -32.35
C THR A 366 -29.85 -0.16 -31.04
N MET A 367 -30.92 -0.94 -31.16
CA MET A 367 -31.76 -1.31 -30.02
C MET A 367 -31.69 -2.81 -29.75
N VAL A 368 -31.22 -3.18 -28.56
CA VAL A 368 -31.20 -4.57 -28.07
C VAL A 368 -32.61 -5.18 -28.08
N LYS A 369 -32.70 -6.47 -28.45
CA LYS A 369 -33.95 -7.25 -28.58
C LYS A 369 -33.95 -8.56 -27.79
N ASN A 370 -32.79 -9.18 -27.59
CA ASN A 370 -32.64 -10.40 -26.81
C ASN A 370 -31.22 -10.45 -26.22
N VAL A 371 -31.05 -11.10 -25.07
CA VAL A 371 -29.76 -11.31 -24.42
C VAL A 371 -29.65 -12.77 -23.96
N THR A 372 -28.71 -13.53 -24.51
CA THR A 372 -28.38 -14.88 -24.04
C THR A 372 -27.25 -14.82 -23.02
N ASP A 373 -26.77 -15.97 -22.53
CA ASP A 373 -25.62 -16.06 -21.63
C ASP A 373 -24.29 -15.61 -22.28
N THR A 374 -24.22 -15.67 -23.61
CA THR A 374 -22.99 -15.56 -24.42
C THR A 374 -23.07 -14.54 -25.56
N THR A 375 -24.27 -14.10 -25.95
CA THR A 375 -24.51 -13.17 -27.06
C THR A 375 -25.62 -12.17 -26.78
N VAL A 376 -25.53 -10.98 -27.38
CA VAL A 376 -26.61 -9.98 -27.42
C VAL A 376 -27.07 -9.75 -28.84
N GLU A 377 -28.39 -9.77 -29.04
CA GLU A 377 -29.04 -9.47 -30.31
C GLU A 377 -29.59 -8.04 -30.27
N ALA A 378 -29.21 -7.24 -31.25
CA ALA A 378 -29.70 -5.87 -31.41
C ALA A 378 -30.15 -5.62 -32.85
N VAL A 379 -31.00 -4.61 -33.04
CA VAL A 379 -31.43 -4.16 -34.36
C VAL A 379 -30.92 -2.75 -34.59
N GLY A 380 -29.97 -2.61 -35.51
CA GLY A 380 -29.45 -1.34 -36.01
C GLY A 380 -30.39 -0.73 -37.05
N THR A 381 -30.40 0.60 -37.14
CA THR A 381 -31.11 1.33 -38.20
C THR A 381 -30.12 2.10 -39.07
N ASN A 382 -29.94 1.64 -40.30
CA ASN A 382 -28.99 2.18 -41.26
C ASN A 382 -29.41 3.58 -41.76
N PRO A 383 -28.50 4.36 -42.39
CA PRO A 383 -28.81 5.71 -42.88
C PRO A 383 -29.94 5.78 -43.91
N ASP A 384 -30.20 4.68 -44.64
CA ASP A 384 -31.29 4.52 -45.59
C ASP A 384 -32.64 4.13 -44.93
N GLY A 385 -32.66 3.90 -43.62
CA GLY A 385 -33.81 3.44 -42.86
C GLY A 385 -34.01 1.92 -42.85
N SER A 386 -33.13 1.14 -43.51
CA SER A 386 -33.15 -0.32 -43.41
C SER A 386 -32.78 -0.77 -42.00
N LYS A 387 -33.29 -1.95 -41.61
CA LYS A 387 -33.04 -2.55 -40.29
C LYS A 387 -32.16 -3.77 -40.45
N GLU A 388 -31.11 -3.82 -39.64
CA GLU A 388 -30.11 -4.89 -39.65
C GLU A 388 -30.06 -5.55 -38.27
N THR A 389 -30.15 -6.88 -38.23
CA THR A 389 -29.98 -7.65 -36.99
C THR A 389 -28.50 -7.91 -36.77
N ILE A 390 -27.98 -7.38 -35.67
CA ILE A 390 -26.58 -7.49 -35.25
C ILE A 390 -26.54 -8.45 -34.06
N VAL A 391 -25.75 -9.51 -34.15
CA VAL A 391 -25.51 -10.46 -33.05
C VAL A 391 -24.07 -10.28 -32.59
N ILE A 392 -23.89 -9.96 -31.30
CA ILE A 392 -22.59 -9.63 -30.72
C ILE A 392 -22.26 -10.64 -29.62
N PRO A 393 -21.22 -11.48 -29.79
CA PRO A 393 -20.75 -12.36 -28.72
C PRO A 393 -20.06 -11.52 -27.63
N TYR A 394 -20.20 -11.89 -26.36
CA TYR A 394 -19.62 -11.14 -25.23
C TYR A 394 -19.18 -12.02 -24.06
N GLY A 395 -18.26 -11.50 -23.23
CA GLY A 395 -17.92 -12.03 -21.90
C GLY A 395 -18.66 -11.28 -20.78
N LEU A 396 -18.70 -9.95 -20.87
CA LEU A 396 -19.50 -9.07 -20.02
C LEU A 396 -20.51 -8.27 -20.84
N LEU A 397 -21.73 -8.14 -20.32
CA LEU A 397 -22.69 -7.15 -20.77
C LEU A 397 -23.16 -6.30 -19.58
N VAL A 398 -22.99 -4.98 -19.67
CA VAL A 398 -23.43 -4.01 -18.67
C VAL A 398 -24.63 -3.20 -19.18
N TRP A 399 -25.71 -3.20 -18.41
CA TRP A 399 -26.95 -2.49 -18.71
C TRP A 399 -27.03 -1.17 -17.94
N ALA A 400 -26.63 -0.08 -18.60
CA ALA A 400 -26.50 1.27 -18.03
C ALA A 400 -27.64 2.23 -18.48
N THR A 401 -28.79 1.69 -18.91
CA THR A 401 -29.92 2.48 -19.42
C THR A 401 -31.25 2.14 -18.76
N GLY A 402 -32.14 3.15 -18.68
CA GLY A 402 -33.53 3.00 -18.25
C GLY A 402 -33.76 3.00 -16.73
N ASN A 403 -34.65 3.89 -16.29
CA ASN A 403 -35.22 3.90 -14.95
C ASN A 403 -36.66 3.36 -14.99
N ALA A 404 -37.02 2.51 -14.02
CA ALA A 404 -38.36 2.00 -13.78
C ALA A 404 -38.86 2.36 -12.38
N VAL A 405 -40.17 2.39 -12.20
CA VAL A 405 -40.84 2.73 -10.94
C VAL A 405 -40.77 1.54 -9.97
N ARG A 406 -40.31 1.74 -8.73
CA ARG A 406 -40.26 0.68 -7.70
C ARG A 406 -41.67 0.14 -7.33
N PRO A 407 -41.81 -1.14 -6.92
CA PRO A 407 -43.10 -1.75 -6.57
C PRO A 407 -44.00 -0.93 -5.62
N ILE A 408 -43.48 -0.50 -4.47
CA ILE A 408 -44.20 0.34 -3.49
C ILE A 408 -44.79 1.63 -4.10
N ILE A 409 -44.17 2.16 -5.16
CA ILE A 409 -44.66 3.36 -5.85
C ILE A 409 -45.75 3.01 -6.87
N LYS A 410 -45.70 1.81 -7.48
CA LYS A 410 -46.74 1.32 -8.40
C LYS A 410 -48.10 1.19 -7.69
N GLU A 411 -48.11 0.84 -6.40
CA GLU A 411 -49.32 0.73 -5.58
C GLU A 411 -49.97 2.09 -5.24
N LEU A 412 -49.15 3.14 -5.10
CA LEU A 412 -49.63 4.51 -4.84
C LEU A 412 -50.01 5.30 -6.10
N ILE A 413 -49.65 4.79 -7.28
CA ILE A 413 -49.97 5.43 -8.57
C ILE A 413 -51.41 5.13 -8.97
N LYS A 414 -52.19 6.19 -9.22
CA LYS A 414 -53.50 6.09 -9.88
C LYS A 414 -53.39 6.28 -11.40
N ASP A 415 -52.83 7.41 -11.86
CA ASP A 415 -52.89 7.81 -13.28
C ASP A 415 -51.52 7.99 -13.99
N SER A 416 -50.39 7.95 -13.28
CA SER A 416 -49.06 8.32 -13.81
C SER A 416 -48.14 7.12 -14.09
N ARG A 417 -47.80 6.88 -15.36
CA ARG A 417 -46.92 5.76 -15.76
C ARG A 417 -45.43 5.91 -15.39
N ARG A 418 -44.97 7.08 -14.92
CA ARG A 418 -43.53 7.39 -14.74
C ARG A 418 -43.08 7.56 -13.28
N GLY A 419 -44.00 7.56 -12.32
CA GLY A 419 -43.73 7.88 -10.90
C GLY A 419 -44.89 8.67 -10.29
N LEU A 420 -44.74 9.11 -9.04
CA LEU A 420 -45.76 9.92 -8.34
C LEU A 420 -45.88 11.30 -8.99
N ALA A 421 -47.07 11.64 -9.48
CA ALA A 421 -47.35 12.98 -9.96
C ALA A 421 -47.35 13.95 -8.77
N VAL A 422 -46.57 15.04 -8.88
CA VAL A 422 -46.47 16.07 -7.84
C VAL A 422 -46.93 17.43 -8.35
N ASN A 423 -47.25 18.35 -7.45
CA ASN A 423 -47.47 19.75 -7.76
C ASN A 423 -46.16 20.57 -7.71
N GLU A 424 -46.25 21.87 -7.95
CA GLU A 424 -45.12 22.81 -7.94
C GLU A 424 -44.45 23.00 -6.56
N TYR A 425 -45.05 22.48 -5.49
CA TYR A 425 -44.50 22.42 -4.12
C TYR A 425 -44.06 21.00 -3.73
N LEU A 426 -43.96 20.08 -4.71
CA LEU A 426 -43.55 18.68 -4.56
C LEU A 426 -44.51 17.80 -3.73
N VAL A 427 -45.74 18.26 -3.48
CA VAL A 427 -46.81 17.48 -2.83
C VAL A 427 -47.37 16.47 -3.83
N VAL A 428 -47.57 15.23 -3.41
CA VAL A 428 -48.17 14.17 -4.24
C VAL A 428 -49.65 14.50 -4.51
N GLN A 429 -50.04 14.44 -5.78
CA GLN A 429 -51.41 14.78 -6.21
C GLN A 429 -52.45 13.89 -5.51
N GLY A 430 -53.53 14.52 -5.02
CA GLY A 430 -54.56 13.86 -4.23
C GLY A 430 -54.27 13.78 -2.71
N THR A 431 -53.11 14.23 -2.25
CA THR A 431 -52.71 14.24 -0.83
C THR A 431 -52.48 15.67 -0.32
N ARG A 432 -52.24 15.85 0.99
CA ARG A 432 -51.90 17.16 1.61
C ARG A 432 -50.60 17.15 2.42
N ASP A 433 -50.11 15.96 2.71
CA ASP A 433 -49.15 15.62 3.75
C ASP A 433 -48.14 14.54 3.28
N ILE A 434 -48.18 14.19 2.00
CA ILE A 434 -47.20 13.32 1.33
C ILE A 434 -46.49 14.12 0.24
N TRP A 435 -45.16 14.12 0.29
CA TRP A 435 -44.27 14.72 -0.71
C TRP A 435 -43.46 13.64 -1.41
N ALA A 436 -43.06 13.86 -2.65
CA ALA A 436 -42.14 12.97 -3.37
C ALA A 436 -41.02 13.76 -4.05
N ILE A 437 -39.80 13.21 -4.02
CA ILE A 437 -38.57 13.85 -4.55
C ILE A 437 -37.65 12.84 -5.26
N GLY A 438 -36.87 13.32 -6.22
CA GLY A 438 -35.95 12.52 -7.05
C GLY A 438 -36.68 11.58 -8.02
N ASP A 439 -35.99 10.54 -8.49
CA ASP A 439 -36.43 9.66 -9.59
C ASP A 439 -37.81 8.97 -9.39
N CYS A 440 -38.39 9.00 -8.19
CA CYS A 440 -39.74 8.48 -7.93
C CYS A 440 -40.87 9.50 -8.14
N ALA A 441 -40.53 10.79 -8.33
CA ALA A 441 -41.48 11.89 -8.54
C ALA A 441 -41.50 12.36 -10.00
N VAL A 442 -42.65 12.83 -10.45
CA VAL A 442 -42.87 13.38 -11.80
C VAL A 442 -43.12 14.89 -11.67
N ALA A 443 -42.03 15.65 -11.50
CA ALA A 443 -42.02 17.10 -11.36
C ALA A 443 -41.79 17.85 -12.69
N GLY A 444 -41.74 17.15 -13.82
CA GLY A 444 -41.48 17.73 -15.15
C GLY A 444 -39.99 17.91 -15.52
N TYR A 445 -39.08 17.53 -14.63
CA TYR A 445 -37.62 17.61 -14.84
C TYR A 445 -36.99 16.22 -15.11
N ALA A 446 -35.73 16.20 -15.57
CA ALA A 446 -35.01 14.96 -15.84
C ALA A 446 -34.56 14.25 -14.54
N PRO A 447 -34.66 12.90 -14.45
CA PRO A 447 -34.28 12.15 -13.26
C PRO A 447 -32.75 12.17 -13.09
N THR A 448 -32.27 13.10 -12.28
CA THR A 448 -30.84 13.35 -12.06
C THR A 448 -30.54 13.67 -10.60
N ALA A 449 -29.31 13.34 -10.17
CA ALA A 449 -28.78 13.71 -8.86
C ALA A 449 -28.88 15.22 -8.57
N GLN A 450 -28.70 16.07 -9.60
CA GLN A 450 -28.77 17.53 -9.47
C GLN A 450 -30.21 18.01 -9.21
N VAL A 451 -31.20 17.46 -9.92
CA VAL A 451 -32.63 17.76 -9.69
C VAL A 451 -33.04 17.29 -8.29
N ALA A 452 -32.81 16.02 -7.95
CA ALA A 452 -33.14 15.45 -6.64
C ALA A 452 -32.48 16.25 -5.49
N GLY A 453 -31.21 16.63 -5.65
CA GLY A 453 -30.50 17.46 -4.69
C GLY A 453 -31.10 18.86 -4.51
N GLN A 454 -31.60 19.49 -5.58
CA GLN A 454 -32.31 20.77 -5.50
C GLN A 454 -33.71 20.65 -4.89
N GLU A 455 -34.46 19.60 -5.24
CA GLU A 455 -35.78 19.29 -4.68
C GLU A 455 -35.71 19.09 -3.16
N GLY A 456 -34.79 18.25 -2.67
CA GLY A 456 -34.56 18.08 -1.23
C GLY A 456 -34.14 19.39 -0.54
N SER A 457 -33.33 20.21 -1.21
CA SER A 457 -32.92 21.54 -0.71
C SER A 457 -34.06 22.56 -0.66
N PHE A 458 -35.05 22.42 -1.55
CA PHE A 458 -36.26 23.23 -1.56
C PHE A 458 -37.21 22.78 -0.45
N LEU A 459 -37.48 21.47 -0.37
CA LEU A 459 -38.38 20.88 0.63
C LEU A 459 -37.91 21.13 2.07
N ALA A 460 -36.59 21.08 2.33
CA ALA A 460 -36.02 21.47 3.61
C ALA A 460 -36.34 22.93 4.01
N ARG A 461 -36.25 23.86 3.05
CA ARG A 461 -36.59 25.27 3.28
C ARG A 461 -38.09 25.46 3.45
N LEU A 462 -38.91 24.73 2.70
CA LEU A 462 -40.37 24.74 2.82
C LEU A 462 -40.79 24.28 4.23
N PHE A 463 -40.30 23.14 4.72
CA PHE A 463 -40.60 22.66 6.07
C PHE A 463 -40.10 23.60 7.17
N ASN A 464 -38.85 24.08 7.09
CA ASN A 464 -38.34 25.06 8.05
C ASN A 464 -39.18 26.36 8.07
N ASN A 465 -39.79 26.76 6.95
CA ASN A 465 -40.71 27.89 6.88
C ASN A 465 -42.11 27.54 7.41
N MET A 466 -42.62 26.32 7.17
CA MET A 466 -43.89 25.83 7.72
C MET A 466 -43.87 25.81 9.25
N ALA A 467 -42.82 25.25 9.86
CA ALA A 467 -42.65 25.25 11.31
C ALA A 467 -42.65 26.67 11.92
N LYS A 468 -41.89 27.61 11.32
CA LYS A 468 -41.87 29.02 11.74
C LYS A 468 -43.21 29.73 11.53
N THR A 469 -43.98 29.33 10.52
CA THR A 469 -45.33 29.85 10.28
C THR A 469 -46.26 29.41 11.42
N GLU A 470 -46.22 28.14 11.79
CA GLU A 470 -47.01 27.57 12.89
C GLU A 470 -46.61 28.15 14.26
N GLU A 471 -45.31 28.36 14.51
CA GLU A 471 -44.79 29.04 15.71
C GLU A 471 -45.22 30.52 15.80
N LEU A 472 -45.24 31.24 14.68
CA LEU A 472 -45.72 32.63 14.66
C LEU A 472 -47.24 32.71 14.80
N GLU A 473 -47.99 31.79 14.20
CA GLU A 473 -49.45 31.73 14.35
C GLU A 473 -49.88 31.35 15.77
N SER A 474 -49.15 30.46 16.44
CA SER A 474 -49.42 30.13 17.84
C SER A 474 -49.10 31.32 18.76
N LYS A 475 -47.96 32.00 18.59
CA LYS A 475 -47.61 33.23 19.32
C LYS A 475 -48.62 34.35 19.10
N VAL A 476 -49.05 34.59 17.85
CA VAL A 476 -50.09 35.61 17.55
C VAL A 476 -51.40 35.24 18.24
N ARG A 477 -51.80 33.96 18.23
CA ARG A 477 -53.02 33.49 18.92
C ARG A 477 -52.91 33.65 20.44
N GLU A 478 -51.77 33.32 21.03
CA GLU A 478 -51.50 33.47 22.47
C GLU A 478 -51.51 34.94 22.89
N LEU A 479 -50.73 35.81 22.21
CA LEU A 479 -50.70 37.25 22.47
C LEU A 479 -52.07 37.90 22.30
N SER A 480 -52.84 37.50 21.27
CA SER A 480 -54.22 37.98 21.06
C SER A 480 -55.16 37.54 22.18
N SER A 481 -55.01 36.32 22.71
CA SER A 481 -55.80 35.85 23.86
C SER A 481 -55.44 36.60 25.15
N ASN A 482 -54.15 36.87 25.38
CA ASN A 482 -53.67 37.62 26.54
C ASN A 482 -54.11 39.09 26.53
N LEU A 483 -54.23 39.71 25.34
CA LEU A 483 -54.74 41.07 25.16
C LEU A 483 -56.15 41.25 25.73
N ASN A 484 -56.99 40.20 25.70
CA ASN A 484 -58.37 40.24 26.19
C ASN A 484 -58.49 40.03 27.72
N VAL A 485 -57.40 39.72 28.42
CA VAL A 485 -57.43 39.26 29.83
C VAL A 485 -56.79 40.23 30.83
N LYS A 486 -55.82 41.08 30.40
CA LYS A 486 -55.08 41.98 31.31
C LYS A 486 -54.99 43.42 30.82
N PRO A 487 -55.75 44.38 31.40
CA PRO A 487 -55.62 45.80 31.06
C PRO A 487 -54.33 46.38 31.68
N GLY A 488 -53.28 46.48 30.87
CA GLY A 488 -52.00 47.08 31.29
C GLY A 488 -50.86 46.99 30.27
N ASN A 489 -50.73 45.87 29.56
CA ASN A 489 -49.59 45.62 28.65
C ASN A 489 -49.95 45.66 27.14
N SER A 490 -51.15 46.12 26.80
CA SER A 490 -51.74 45.99 25.45
C SER A 490 -50.92 46.66 24.33
N ALA A 491 -50.18 47.73 24.63
CA ALA A 491 -49.38 48.48 23.64
C ALA A 491 -48.02 47.83 23.30
N GLU A 492 -47.56 46.87 24.10
CA GLU A 492 -46.35 46.08 23.81
C GLU A 492 -46.74 44.83 23.03
N ALA A 493 -47.72 44.07 23.54
CA ALA A 493 -48.27 42.90 22.85
C ALA A 493 -48.81 43.22 21.44
N ALA A 494 -49.45 44.39 21.23
CA ALA A 494 -49.87 44.82 19.89
C ALA A 494 -48.70 45.05 18.92
N ARG A 495 -47.56 45.58 19.40
CA ARG A 495 -46.35 45.77 18.59
C ARG A 495 -45.69 44.43 18.25
N GLU A 496 -45.70 43.48 19.17
CA GLU A 496 -45.23 42.11 18.92
C GLU A 496 -46.12 41.36 17.93
N ILE A 497 -47.45 41.48 18.02
CA ILE A 497 -48.39 40.94 17.04
C ILE A 497 -48.11 41.53 15.65
N GLU A 498 -47.97 42.86 15.52
CA GLU A 498 -47.66 43.51 14.23
C GLU A 498 -46.29 43.08 13.68
N ALA A 499 -45.30 42.83 14.54
CA ALA A 499 -44.01 42.27 14.14
C ALA A 499 -44.14 40.82 13.64
N CYS A 500 -44.88 39.98 14.37
CA CYS A 500 -45.14 38.59 14.00
C CYS A 500 -45.94 38.50 12.68
N GLU A 501 -46.98 39.31 12.49
CA GLU A 501 -47.74 39.37 11.24
C GLU A 501 -46.87 39.81 10.05
N ARG A 502 -46.00 40.82 10.24
CA ARG A 502 -45.07 41.25 9.17
C ARG A 502 -44.06 40.16 8.82
N GLN A 503 -43.64 39.35 9.80
CA GLN A 503 -42.83 38.16 9.53
C GLN A 503 -43.65 37.07 8.82
N LEU A 504 -44.87 36.79 9.27
CA LEU A 504 -45.79 35.81 8.68
C LEU A 504 -46.04 36.09 7.19
N ARG A 505 -46.33 37.36 6.83
CA ARG A 505 -46.54 37.78 5.43
C ARG A 505 -45.29 37.55 4.56
N ARG A 506 -44.08 37.68 5.11
CA ARG A 506 -42.82 37.41 4.40
C ARG A 506 -42.51 35.91 4.27
N ILE A 507 -42.88 35.11 5.28
CA ILE A 507 -42.60 33.67 5.31
C ILE A 507 -43.60 32.90 4.43
N LYS A 508 -44.86 33.35 4.34
CA LYS A 508 -45.89 32.76 3.47
C LYS A 508 -45.69 33.02 1.96
N ASP A 509 -44.84 33.98 1.58
CA ASP A 509 -44.43 34.21 0.18
C ASP A 509 -43.36 33.19 -0.27
N VAL A 510 -43.70 31.90 -0.21
CA VAL A 510 -42.82 30.83 -0.69
C VAL A 510 -43.08 30.61 -2.17
N LYS A 511 -42.08 30.94 -3.00
CA LYS A 511 -42.14 30.68 -4.44
C LYS A 511 -42.16 29.17 -4.74
N PRO A 512 -42.84 28.74 -5.82
CA PRO A 512 -42.80 27.38 -6.33
C PRO A 512 -41.38 26.83 -6.59
N PHE A 513 -41.24 25.50 -6.66
CA PHE A 513 -39.99 24.86 -7.02
C PHE A 513 -39.64 25.12 -8.50
N HIS A 514 -38.47 25.73 -8.71
CA HIS A 514 -37.90 25.90 -10.04
C HIS A 514 -36.47 25.33 -10.06
N TYR A 515 -36.23 24.40 -10.99
CA TYR A 515 -34.92 23.79 -11.19
C TYR A 515 -33.99 24.76 -11.93
N THR A 516 -32.75 24.88 -11.46
CA THR A 516 -31.68 25.59 -12.18
C THR A 516 -30.64 24.59 -12.65
N HIS A 517 -30.51 24.41 -13.97
CA HIS A 517 -29.47 23.57 -14.58
C HIS A 517 -28.10 24.22 -14.40
N GLN A 518 -27.19 23.52 -13.72
CA GLN A 518 -25.85 24.01 -13.37
C GLN A 518 -24.77 23.49 -14.32
N GLY A 519 -25.16 22.88 -15.44
CA GLY A 519 -24.29 22.16 -16.35
C GLY A 519 -24.35 20.64 -16.22
N SER A 520 -23.63 19.97 -17.12
CA SER A 520 -23.48 18.52 -17.21
C SER A 520 -22.03 18.15 -17.51
N LEU A 521 -21.58 17.03 -16.95
CA LEU A 521 -20.20 16.54 -17.00
C LEU A 521 -20.20 15.05 -17.37
N ALA A 522 -19.20 14.61 -18.12
CA ALA A 522 -18.94 13.18 -18.34
C ALA A 522 -17.44 12.93 -18.55
N TYR A 523 -16.90 11.90 -17.90
CA TYR A 523 -15.62 11.31 -18.26
C TYR A 523 -15.74 10.52 -19.58
N ILE A 524 -14.68 10.52 -20.40
CA ILE A 524 -14.68 9.87 -21.73
C ILE A 524 -13.42 9.03 -22.00
N GLY A 525 -12.74 8.55 -20.96
CA GLY A 525 -11.49 7.79 -21.07
C GLY A 525 -10.23 8.66 -21.23
N SER A 526 -9.06 8.03 -21.07
CA SER A 526 -7.72 8.54 -21.38
C SER A 526 -7.39 9.93 -20.82
N GLU A 527 -7.73 10.16 -19.55
CA GLU A 527 -7.61 11.47 -18.86
C GLU A 527 -8.29 12.64 -19.63
N LYS A 528 -9.35 12.36 -20.40
CA LYS A 528 -10.21 13.33 -21.12
C LYS A 528 -11.63 13.36 -20.50
N ALA A 529 -12.26 14.53 -20.48
CA ALA A 529 -13.65 14.70 -20.08
C ALA A 529 -14.36 15.76 -20.94
N VAL A 530 -15.68 15.75 -20.94
CA VAL A 530 -16.53 16.81 -21.51
C VAL A 530 -17.34 17.51 -20.42
N ALA A 531 -17.52 18.81 -20.59
CA ALA A 531 -18.28 19.67 -19.69
C ALA A 531 -19.09 20.68 -20.51
N ASP A 532 -20.38 20.79 -20.20
CA ASP A 532 -21.30 21.79 -20.74
C ASP A 532 -21.87 22.56 -19.55
N VAL A 533 -21.34 23.76 -19.27
CA VAL A 533 -21.58 24.48 -18.00
C VAL A 533 -22.18 25.86 -18.24
N SER A 534 -23.35 26.11 -17.64
CA SER A 534 -23.99 27.43 -17.59
C SER A 534 -23.16 28.37 -16.71
N TRP A 535 -22.48 29.35 -17.31
CA TRP A 535 -21.61 30.30 -16.60
C TRP A 535 -21.99 31.75 -16.93
N TRP A 536 -22.53 32.45 -15.93
CA TRP A 536 -23.10 33.79 -16.07
C TRP A 536 -24.27 33.80 -17.07
N ASN A 537 -24.12 34.43 -18.24
CA ASN A 537 -25.17 34.62 -19.24
C ASN A 537 -24.97 33.73 -20.50
N GLY A 538 -24.15 32.68 -20.43
CA GLY A 538 -23.93 31.78 -21.56
C GLY A 538 -23.45 30.38 -21.13
N ASN A 539 -23.49 29.43 -22.06
CA ASN A 539 -23.01 28.08 -21.84
C ASN A 539 -21.55 27.95 -22.32
N ILE A 540 -20.71 27.34 -21.50
CA ILE A 540 -19.32 27.00 -21.82
C ILE A 540 -19.25 25.50 -22.08
N ALA A 541 -19.11 25.13 -23.35
CA ALA A 541 -18.79 23.77 -23.77
C ALA A 541 -17.27 23.58 -23.87
N SER A 542 -16.71 22.59 -23.19
CA SER A 542 -15.26 22.31 -23.15
C SER A 542 -14.99 20.80 -23.15
N GLY A 543 -13.88 20.38 -23.78
CA GLY A 543 -13.46 18.98 -23.88
C GLY A 543 -11.94 18.81 -23.70
N GLY A 544 -11.51 17.64 -23.22
CA GLY A 544 -10.09 17.25 -23.10
C GLY A 544 -9.51 17.32 -21.69
N SER A 545 -8.19 17.25 -21.56
CA SER A 545 -7.52 16.97 -20.27
C SER A 545 -7.58 18.11 -19.24
N LEU A 546 -7.70 19.37 -19.66
CA LEU A 546 -8.01 20.46 -18.73
C LEU A 546 -9.45 20.36 -18.21
N THR A 547 -10.39 19.94 -19.05
CA THR A 547 -11.77 19.64 -18.64
C THR A 547 -11.81 18.43 -17.69
N PHE A 548 -10.93 17.45 -17.83
CA PHE A 548 -10.80 16.34 -16.90
C PHE A 548 -10.32 16.77 -15.50
N LEU A 549 -9.37 17.70 -15.41
CA LEU A 549 -8.99 18.30 -14.12
C LEU A 549 -10.16 19.09 -13.51
N PHE A 550 -10.95 19.78 -14.33
CA PHE A 550 -12.18 20.44 -13.89
C PHE A 550 -13.26 19.45 -13.43
N TRP A 551 -13.49 18.35 -14.16
CA TRP A 551 -14.37 17.23 -13.78
C TRP A 551 -13.97 16.68 -12.41
N ARG A 552 -12.68 16.35 -12.20
CA ARG A 552 -12.15 15.88 -10.91
C ARG A 552 -12.41 16.88 -9.79
N SER A 553 -12.16 18.17 -10.04
CA SER A 553 -12.39 19.22 -9.03
C SER A 553 -13.88 19.46 -8.74
N ALA A 554 -14.74 19.36 -9.75
CA ALA A 554 -16.19 19.55 -9.63
C ALA A 554 -16.81 18.41 -8.81
N TYR A 555 -16.53 17.16 -9.14
CA TYR A 555 -17.05 16.02 -8.38
C TYR A 555 -16.54 15.98 -6.93
N LEU A 556 -15.26 16.31 -6.68
CA LEU A 556 -14.77 16.51 -5.31
C LEU A 556 -15.52 17.63 -4.58
N SER A 557 -15.85 18.74 -5.24
CA SER A 557 -16.64 19.80 -4.58
C SER A 557 -18.05 19.32 -4.21
N MET A 558 -18.65 18.45 -5.03
CA MET A 558 -20.01 17.92 -4.87
C MET A 558 -20.14 16.80 -3.83
N CYS A 559 -19.07 16.06 -3.51
CA CYS A 559 -19.07 15.05 -2.45
C CYS A 559 -19.66 15.61 -1.13
N PHE A 560 -20.54 14.87 -0.45
CA PHE A 560 -21.30 15.43 0.68
C PHE A 560 -20.48 15.67 1.96
N SER A 561 -19.42 14.89 2.21
CA SER A 561 -18.60 14.92 3.43
C SER A 561 -17.15 15.30 3.15
N THR A 562 -16.41 15.71 4.19
CA THR A 562 -14.95 15.93 4.10
C THR A 562 -14.21 14.60 3.97
N ARG A 563 -14.73 13.56 4.64
CA ARG A 563 -14.32 12.15 4.51
C ARG A 563 -14.23 11.73 3.05
N ASN A 564 -15.34 11.73 2.31
CA ASN A 564 -15.37 11.18 0.94
C ASN A 564 -14.47 11.95 -0.02
N ARG A 565 -14.34 13.28 0.16
CA ARG A 565 -13.37 14.09 -0.61
C ARG A 565 -11.95 13.60 -0.43
N LEU A 566 -11.52 13.39 0.82
CA LEU A 566 -10.17 12.95 1.13
C LEU A 566 -9.94 11.49 0.72
N LEU A 567 -10.94 10.62 0.87
CA LEU A 567 -10.86 9.23 0.42
C LEU A 567 -10.71 9.12 -1.11
N VAL A 568 -11.53 9.83 -1.89
CA VAL A 568 -11.41 9.87 -3.36
C VAL A 568 -10.07 10.46 -3.82
N ILE A 569 -9.55 11.50 -3.15
CA ILE A 569 -8.20 12.03 -3.41
C ILE A 569 -7.13 10.96 -3.13
N ILE A 570 -7.23 10.25 -2.01
CA ILE A 570 -6.31 9.16 -1.64
C ILE A 570 -6.36 8.05 -2.69
N ASP A 571 -7.53 7.65 -3.17
CA ASP A 571 -7.67 6.62 -4.21
C ASP A 571 -7.05 7.04 -5.55
N TRP A 572 -7.29 8.28 -6.01
CA TRP A 572 -6.64 8.77 -7.24
C TRP A 572 -5.11 8.85 -7.11
N LEU A 573 -4.59 9.23 -5.93
CA LEU A 573 -3.15 9.21 -5.65
C LEU A 573 -2.60 7.79 -5.55
N LYS A 574 -3.34 6.87 -4.92
CA LYS A 574 -3.02 5.43 -4.82
C LYS A 574 -2.94 4.80 -6.19
N ALA A 575 -3.96 4.95 -7.03
CA ALA A 575 -4.01 4.40 -8.37
C ALA A 575 -2.86 4.97 -9.24
N LYS A 576 -2.60 6.28 -9.17
CA LYS A 576 -1.49 6.90 -9.90
C LYS A 576 -0.10 6.46 -9.41
N ALA A 577 0.03 6.03 -8.15
CA ALA A 577 1.30 5.56 -7.58
C ALA A 577 1.52 4.05 -7.73
N PHE A 578 0.46 3.24 -7.80
CA PHE A 578 0.54 1.77 -7.68
C PHE A 578 -0.21 0.98 -8.75
N GLY A 579 -0.98 1.63 -9.62
CA GLY A 579 -1.99 1.00 -10.49
C GLY A 579 -3.30 0.75 -9.76
N ARG A 580 -4.34 0.34 -10.49
CA ARG A 580 -5.65 -0.01 -9.90
C ARG A 580 -5.52 -1.27 -9.01
N ASP A 581 -6.53 -1.54 -8.19
CA ASP A 581 -6.57 -2.76 -7.36
C ASP A 581 -7.19 -3.91 -8.16
N VAL A 582 -6.50 -5.05 -8.28
CA VAL A 582 -6.94 -6.21 -9.07
C VAL A 582 -7.01 -7.46 -8.19
N LYS A 583 -8.08 -8.26 -8.32
CA LYS A 583 -8.26 -9.56 -7.65
C LYS A 583 -8.78 -10.57 -8.68
N GLY A 584 -8.02 -11.62 -8.96
CA GLY A 584 -8.38 -12.67 -9.91
C GLY A 584 -9.34 -13.71 -9.34
N ALA A 585 -9.73 -14.66 -10.18
CA ALA A 585 -10.65 -15.74 -9.90
C ALA A 585 -10.04 -17.12 -10.21
N THR A 586 -10.64 -18.19 -9.69
CA THR A 586 -10.11 -19.56 -9.78
C THR A 586 -10.76 -20.37 -10.89
N SER A 587 -9.96 -20.84 -11.84
CA SER A 587 -10.28 -21.88 -12.82
C SER A 587 -9.48 -23.17 -12.52
N GLN A 588 -9.92 -24.32 -13.02
CA GLN A 588 -9.26 -25.62 -12.80
C GLN A 588 -8.64 -26.14 -14.08
N THR A 589 -7.33 -26.42 -14.10
CA THR A 589 -6.60 -27.01 -15.23
C THR A 589 -5.64 -28.10 -14.78
N GLU A 590 -5.29 -29.01 -15.68
CA GLU A 590 -4.21 -29.98 -15.45
C GLU A 590 -2.85 -29.35 -15.78
N ILE A 591 -1.98 -29.24 -14.77
CA ILE A 591 -0.62 -28.72 -14.91
C ILE A 591 0.37 -29.88 -14.70
N PRO A 592 1.08 -30.35 -15.74
CA PRO A 592 2.20 -31.27 -15.55
C PRO A 592 3.35 -30.54 -14.83
N TYR A 593 4.05 -31.24 -13.93
CA TYR A 593 5.15 -30.69 -13.15
C TYR A 593 6.36 -31.64 -13.14
N ASP A 594 7.57 -31.07 -13.15
CA ASP A 594 8.82 -31.78 -12.88
C ASP A 594 9.19 -31.72 -11.38
N MET A 595 8.72 -30.69 -10.68
CA MET A 595 8.86 -30.47 -9.24
C MET A 595 7.61 -29.75 -8.72
N LEU A 596 7.03 -30.25 -7.62
CA LEU A 596 5.84 -29.67 -7.00
C LEU A 596 6.16 -29.15 -5.60
N VAL A 597 5.80 -27.88 -5.32
CA VAL A 597 5.81 -27.33 -3.94
C VAL A 597 4.39 -27.07 -3.51
N ILE A 598 4.01 -27.66 -2.38
CA ILE A 598 2.67 -27.57 -1.80
C ILE A 598 2.73 -26.61 -0.62
N GLY A 599 2.09 -25.45 -0.77
CA GLY A 599 1.97 -24.42 0.26
C GLY A 599 0.52 -24.13 0.65
N VAL A 600 -0.34 -25.16 0.64
CA VAL A 600 -1.79 -25.01 0.87
C VAL A 600 -2.07 -24.71 2.34
N GLY A 601 -2.85 -23.65 2.62
CA GLY A 601 -3.23 -23.29 3.99
C GLY A 601 -4.24 -24.24 4.64
N ALA A 602 -4.41 -24.19 5.96
CA ALA A 602 -5.44 -24.94 6.67
C ALA A 602 -6.87 -24.37 6.45
N GLU A 603 -7.88 -25.18 6.77
CA GLU A 603 -9.26 -24.78 7.07
C GLU A 603 -9.50 -24.84 8.60
N ASN A 604 -10.57 -24.26 9.13
CA ASN A 604 -10.88 -24.38 10.56
C ASN A 604 -11.41 -25.78 10.92
N ALA A 605 -10.96 -26.31 12.06
CA ALA A 605 -11.47 -27.58 12.59
C ALA A 605 -12.72 -27.35 13.46
N THR A 606 -13.81 -28.06 13.14
CA THR A 606 -15.05 -28.08 13.95
C THR A 606 -15.02 -29.12 15.07
N PHE A 607 -13.99 -29.98 15.10
CA PHE A 607 -13.83 -31.10 16.03
C PHE A 607 -15.01 -32.10 16.08
N GLY A 608 -15.89 -32.09 15.08
CA GLY A 608 -17.12 -32.90 15.07
C GLY A 608 -18.21 -32.40 16.02
N ILE A 609 -18.10 -31.16 16.52
CA ILE A 609 -19.11 -30.52 17.36
C ILE A 609 -20.32 -30.17 16.48
N PRO A 610 -21.56 -30.62 16.83
CA PRO A 610 -22.75 -30.31 16.06
C PRO A 610 -23.03 -28.81 15.94
N GLY A 611 -23.49 -28.39 14.75
CA GLY A 611 -23.95 -27.02 14.47
C GLY A 611 -22.85 -25.96 14.32
N VAL A 612 -21.57 -26.27 14.62
CA VAL A 612 -20.47 -25.31 14.47
C VAL A 612 -20.31 -24.84 13.03
N ARG A 613 -20.46 -25.75 12.05
CA ARG A 613 -20.25 -25.44 10.62
C ARG A 613 -21.39 -24.63 10.01
N GLU A 614 -22.59 -24.82 10.56
CA GLU A 614 -23.85 -24.28 10.08
C GLU A 614 -24.11 -22.87 10.66
N ASN A 615 -23.77 -22.65 11.94
CA ASN A 615 -24.19 -21.48 12.69
C ASN A 615 -23.06 -20.50 13.06
N SER A 616 -21.79 -20.94 13.02
CA SER A 616 -20.63 -20.11 13.38
C SER A 616 -20.00 -19.45 12.15
N CYS A 617 -19.44 -18.25 12.33
CA CYS A 617 -18.52 -17.66 11.36
C CYS A 617 -17.09 -18.10 11.66
N PHE A 618 -16.35 -18.61 10.68
CA PHE A 618 -14.91 -18.87 10.83
C PHE A 618 -14.11 -17.58 10.67
N LEU A 619 -12.84 -17.58 11.10
CA LEU A 619 -11.92 -16.43 10.92
C LEU A 619 -10.56 -16.93 10.44
N LYS A 620 -10.40 -17.10 9.12
CA LYS A 620 -9.17 -17.56 8.47
C LYS A 620 -8.92 -16.88 7.11
N GLU A 621 -9.97 -16.53 6.37
CA GLU A 621 -9.89 -15.94 5.02
C GLU A 621 -10.42 -14.49 4.94
N ILE A 622 -10.25 -13.83 3.79
CA ILE A 622 -10.78 -12.46 3.58
C ILE A 622 -12.31 -12.46 3.51
N ASN A 623 -12.90 -13.50 2.89
CA ASN A 623 -14.34 -13.65 2.77
C ASN A 623 -14.98 -13.83 4.17
N ASP A 624 -14.35 -14.58 5.06
CA ASP A 624 -14.74 -14.71 6.46
C ASP A 624 -14.86 -13.35 7.15
N ALA A 625 -13.84 -12.50 7.01
CA ALA A 625 -13.82 -11.17 7.62
C ALA A 625 -14.92 -10.24 7.06
N GLN A 626 -15.25 -10.36 5.76
CA GLN A 626 -16.38 -9.64 5.16
C GLN A 626 -17.72 -10.15 5.70
N SER A 627 -17.92 -11.47 5.78
CA SER A 627 -19.13 -12.09 6.31
C SER A 627 -19.34 -11.78 7.80
N ILE A 628 -18.27 -11.82 8.61
CA ILE A 628 -18.28 -11.40 10.02
C ILE A 628 -18.71 -9.94 10.13
N ARG A 629 -18.07 -9.01 9.37
CA ARG A 629 -18.41 -7.58 9.42
C ARG A 629 -19.87 -7.32 9.05
N LYS A 630 -20.38 -8.02 8.02
CA LYS A 630 -21.81 -7.96 7.66
C LYS A 630 -22.66 -8.42 8.84
N LYS A 631 -22.44 -9.64 9.36
CA LYS A 631 -23.24 -10.21 10.46
C LYS A 631 -23.19 -9.36 11.75
N ILE A 632 -22.09 -8.68 12.06
CA ILE A 632 -22.01 -7.70 13.15
C ILE A 632 -23.02 -6.55 12.92
N MET A 633 -23.00 -5.94 11.73
CA MET A 633 -23.93 -4.84 11.41
C MET A 633 -25.39 -5.32 11.35
N ASP A 634 -25.65 -6.50 10.78
CA ASP A 634 -26.97 -7.13 10.80
C ASP A 634 -27.50 -7.25 12.25
N CYS A 635 -26.69 -7.77 13.19
CA CYS A 635 -27.08 -7.85 14.61
C CYS A 635 -27.38 -6.48 15.22
N VAL A 636 -26.54 -5.48 14.98
CA VAL A 636 -26.72 -4.11 15.53
C VAL A 636 -27.98 -3.44 15.00
N GLU A 637 -28.23 -3.52 13.69
CA GLU A 637 -29.40 -2.88 13.06
C GLU A 637 -30.70 -3.64 13.36
N THR A 638 -30.66 -4.98 13.46
CA THR A 638 -31.79 -5.80 13.93
C THR A 638 -32.14 -5.50 15.38
N ALA A 639 -31.14 -5.30 16.25
CA ALA A 639 -31.33 -4.90 17.64
C ALA A 639 -31.86 -3.45 17.78
N ALA A 640 -31.50 -2.56 16.84
CA ALA A 640 -32.04 -1.21 16.75
C ALA A 640 -33.46 -1.14 16.13
N PHE A 641 -33.96 -2.24 15.58
CA PHE A 641 -35.28 -2.32 14.96
C PHE A 641 -36.41 -2.08 15.98
N LYS A 642 -37.52 -1.50 15.53
CA LYS A 642 -38.64 -1.15 16.41
C LYS A 642 -39.40 -2.41 16.84
N GLY A 643 -39.53 -2.59 18.14
CA GLY A 643 -40.36 -3.64 18.74
C GLY A 643 -39.61 -4.94 19.10
N GLN A 644 -38.27 -4.93 19.14
CA GLN A 644 -37.54 -6.02 19.79
C GLN A 644 -37.76 -6.01 21.32
N THR A 645 -37.69 -7.19 21.94
CA THR A 645 -37.67 -7.30 23.41
C THR A 645 -36.27 -7.06 23.95
N ASN A 646 -36.14 -6.75 25.24
CA ASN A 646 -34.83 -6.51 25.86
C ASN A 646 -33.93 -7.76 25.80
N GLU A 647 -34.53 -8.93 26.03
CA GLU A 647 -33.84 -10.23 26.01
C GLU A 647 -33.28 -10.54 24.61
N GLU A 648 -34.00 -10.13 23.56
CA GLU A 648 -33.58 -10.31 22.18
C GLU A 648 -32.50 -9.31 21.76
N ILE A 649 -32.59 -8.05 22.23
CA ILE A 649 -31.52 -7.06 22.07
C ILE A 649 -30.24 -7.54 22.75
N ASP A 650 -30.34 -8.02 23.99
CA ASP A 650 -29.21 -8.54 24.76
C ASP A 650 -28.60 -9.78 24.09
N ARG A 651 -29.41 -10.68 23.50
CA ARG A 651 -28.92 -11.78 22.67
C ARG A 651 -28.17 -11.28 21.43
N LEU A 652 -28.80 -10.43 20.63
CA LEU A 652 -28.26 -9.94 19.35
C LEU A 652 -26.93 -9.20 19.54
N LEU A 653 -26.78 -8.48 20.64
CA LEU A 653 -25.57 -7.72 21.00
C LEU A 653 -24.55 -8.53 21.81
N HIS A 654 -24.81 -9.81 22.10
CA HIS A 654 -23.83 -10.72 22.67
C HIS A 654 -23.03 -11.41 21.55
N MET A 655 -21.75 -11.05 21.46
CA MET A 655 -20.77 -11.63 20.54
C MET A 655 -19.92 -12.67 21.29
N VAL A 656 -19.84 -13.89 20.76
CA VAL A 656 -19.04 -14.97 21.34
C VAL A 656 -17.88 -15.30 20.42
N VAL A 657 -16.66 -15.37 20.97
CA VAL A 657 -15.44 -15.77 20.26
C VAL A 657 -14.93 -17.06 20.88
N VAL A 658 -14.60 -18.06 20.05
CA VAL A 658 -14.10 -19.37 20.51
C VAL A 658 -12.64 -19.55 20.07
N GLY A 659 -11.75 -19.66 21.05
CA GLY A 659 -10.30 -19.80 20.87
C GLY A 659 -9.51 -18.63 21.45
N GLY A 660 -8.92 -18.82 22.63
CA GLY A 660 -8.02 -17.88 23.30
C GLY A 660 -6.58 -17.91 22.78
N GLY A 661 -6.33 -18.39 21.56
CA GLY A 661 -5.07 -18.15 20.86
C GLY A 661 -4.96 -16.71 20.36
N PRO A 662 -3.81 -16.28 19.79
CA PRO A 662 -3.59 -14.91 19.34
C PRO A 662 -4.75 -14.36 18.50
N THR A 663 -5.16 -15.06 17.44
CA THR A 663 -6.23 -14.60 16.53
C THR A 663 -7.56 -14.30 17.23
N GLY A 664 -8.01 -15.13 18.17
CA GLY A 664 -9.28 -14.90 18.87
C GLY A 664 -9.18 -13.85 19.97
N VAL A 665 -8.02 -13.71 20.61
CA VAL A 665 -7.72 -12.63 21.57
C VAL A 665 -7.65 -11.28 20.85
N GLU A 666 -6.90 -11.20 19.76
CA GLU A 666 -6.78 -10.00 18.91
C GLU A 666 -8.15 -9.57 18.37
N PHE A 667 -8.96 -10.53 17.90
CA PHE A 667 -10.30 -10.26 17.38
C PHE A 667 -11.28 -9.83 18.49
N ALA A 668 -11.26 -10.46 19.67
CA ALA A 668 -12.09 -10.03 20.80
C ALA A 668 -11.76 -8.60 21.25
N GLY A 669 -10.47 -8.21 21.25
CA GLY A 669 -10.02 -6.86 21.52
C GLY A 669 -10.49 -5.83 20.48
N GLU A 670 -10.23 -6.05 19.19
CA GLU A 670 -10.71 -5.14 18.12
C GLU A 670 -12.24 -5.08 18.03
N LEU A 671 -12.95 -6.15 18.40
CA LEU A 671 -14.41 -6.13 18.46
C LEU A 671 -14.89 -5.22 19.58
N GLN A 672 -14.32 -5.32 20.77
CA GLN A 672 -14.63 -4.42 21.89
C GLN A 672 -14.32 -2.95 21.54
N ASP A 673 -13.16 -2.70 20.91
CA ASP A 673 -12.76 -1.36 20.45
C ASP A 673 -13.74 -0.80 19.41
N PHE A 674 -14.14 -1.59 18.40
CA PHE A 674 -15.10 -1.16 17.38
C PHE A 674 -16.44 -0.75 18.00
N PHE A 675 -16.90 -1.46 19.03
CA PHE A 675 -18.15 -1.13 19.68
C PHE A 675 -18.06 0.12 20.58
N GLU A 676 -17.02 0.26 21.41
CA GLU A 676 -16.87 1.41 22.30
C GLU A 676 -16.45 2.70 21.54
N ASP A 677 -15.55 2.60 20.54
CA ASP A 677 -15.13 3.75 19.71
C ASP A 677 -16.25 4.20 18.77
N ASP A 678 -16.82 3.28 17.99
CA ASP A 678 -17.58 3.59 16.77
C ASP A 678 -19.09 3.32 16.92
N ILE A 679 -19.52 2.10 17.28
CA ILE A 679 -20.96 1.77 17.34
C ILE A 679 -21.68 2.58 18.43
N LYS A 680 -21.09 2.71 19.61
CA LYS A 680 -21.66 3.46 20.75
C LYS A 680 -22.02 4.90 20.44
N ARG A 681 -21.27 5.52 19.52
CA ARG A 681 -21.48 6.88 19.03
C ARG A 681 -22.67 6.98 18.05
N LEU A 682 -22.92 5.91 17.29
CA LEU A 682 -23.86 5.87 16.17
C LEU A 682 -25.23 5.27 16.54
N VAL A 683 -25.28 4.43 17.58
CA VAL A 683 -26.50 3.78 18.10
C VAL A 683 -26.49 3.78 19.65
N PRO A 684 -26.52 4.97 20.30
CA PRO A 684 -26.37 5.08 21.75
C PRO A 684 -27.44 4.31 22.54
N ASP A 685 -28.69 4.27 22.04
CA ASP A 685 -29.86 3.65 22.67
C ASP A 685 -29.65 2.18 23.13
N ILE A 686 -28.78 1.43 22.45
CA ILE A 686 -28.52 0.01 22.71
C ILE A 686 -27.06 -0.27 23.10
N ALA A 687 -26.20 0.75 23.12
CA ALA A 687 -24.74 0.56 23.20
C ALA A 687 -24.27 -0.06 24.52
N ASP A 688 -24.88 0.32 25.64
CA ASP A 688 -24.51 -0.19 26.97
C ASP A 688 -24.91 -1.66 27.21
N ARG A 689 -25.64 -2.28 26.26
CA ARG A 689 -26.00 -3.71 26.27
C ARG A 689 -24.99 -4.59 25.54
N PHE A 690 -24.01 -4.00 24.85
CA PHE A 690 -23.03 -4.75 24.09
C PHE A 690 -22.14 -5.63 24.98
N LYS A 691 -21.89 -6.87 24.54
CA LYS A 691 -21.13 -7.84 25.32
C LYS A 691 -20.25 -8.74 24.44
N VAL A 692 -19.00 -8.92 24.83
CA VAL A 692 -18.08 -9.93 24.26
C VAL A 692 -17.83 -11.04 25.28
N THR A 693 -17.82 -12.29 24.83
CA THR A 693 -17.34 -13.44 25.62
C THR A 693 -16.37 -14.29 24.83
N LEU A 694 -15.16 -14.47 25.38
CA LEU A 694 -14.11 -15.32 24.83
C LEU A 694 -14.10 -16.68 25.55
N ILE A 695 -14.32 -17.77 24.80
CA ILE A 695 -14.31 -19.14 25.31
C ILE A 695 -12.98 -19.82 24.95
N GLU A 696 -12.31 -20.38 25.94
CA GLU A 696 -11.08 -21.17 25.78
C GLU A 696 -11.19 -22.51 26.56
N ALA A 697 -10.87 -23.61 25.89
CA ALA A 697 -10.90 -24.95 26.47
C ALA A 697 -9.68 -25.22 27.38
N LEU A 698 -8.57 -24.53 27.15
CA LEU A 698 -7.35 -24.56 27.97
C LEU A 698 -7.50 -23.72 29.25
N PRO A 699 -6.59 -23.86 30.24
CA PRO A 699 -6.66 -23.13 31.49
C PRO A 699 -6.54 -21.61 31.40
N ASN A 700 -5.86 -21.12 30.35
CA ASN A 700 -5.45 -19.72 30.18
C ASN A 700 -5.63 -19.31 28.71
N VAL A 701 -5.86 -18.02 28.47
CA VAL A 701 -5.66 -17.41 27.13
C VAL A 701 -4.17 -17.24 26.83
N LEU A 702 -3.81 -17.07 25.55
CA LEU A 702 -2.43 -16.91 25.05
C LEU A 702 -1.43 -17.94 25.64
N PRO A 703 -1.71 -19.27 25.55
CA PRO A 703 -0.93 -20.30 26.23
C PRO A 703 0.55 -20.43 25.78
N SER A 704 0.94 -19.78 24.69
CA SER A 704 2.33 -19.69 24.19
C SER A 704 3.13 -18.49 24.73
N PHE A 705 2.54 -17.67 25.62
CA PHE A 705 3.18 -16.50 26.21
C PHE A 705 3.55 -16.76 27.67
N SER A 706 4.51 -16.00 28.20
CA SER A 706 4.85 -16.04 29.62
C SER A 706 3.66 -15.71 30.54
N LYS A 707 3.63 -16.35 31.72
CA LYS A 707 2.52 -16.24 32.71
C LYS A 707 2.18 -14.79 33.09
N GLN A 708 3.18 -13.91 33.14
CA GLN A 708 2.99 -12.49 33.43
C GLN A 708 2.17 -11.77 32.35
N LEU A 709 2.36 -12.13 31.07
CA LEU A 709 1.61 -11.55 29.94
C LEU A 709 0.19 -12.12 29.85
N ILE A 710 0.00 -13.39 30.25
CA ILE A 710 -1.32 -14.01 30.41
C ILE A 710 -2.12 -13.25 31.48
N GLU A 711 -1.57 -13.10 32.69
CA GLU A 711 -2.21 -12.37 33.78
C GLU A 711 -2.49 -10.90 33.41
N TYR A 712 -1.58 -10.25 32.68
CA TYR A 712 -1.80 -8.89 32.16
C TYR A 712 -2.95 -8.81 31.13
N THR A 713 -3.07 -9.82 30.25
CA THR A 713 -4.13 -9.91 29.24
C THR A 713 -5.50 -10.14 29.91
N GLU A 714 -5.58 -11.08 30.85
CA GLU A 714 -6.81 -11.39 31.58
C GLU A 714 -7.30 -10.19 32.42
N ASN A 715 -6.39 -9.45 33.06
CA ASN A 715 -6.73 -8.22 33.76
C ASN A 715 -7.19 -7.11 32.79
N THR A 716 -6.50 -6.94 31.66
CA THR A 716 -6.91 -5.95 30.62
C THR A 716 -8.31 -6.26 30.11
N PHE A 717 -8.60 -7.50 29.73
CA PHE A 717 -9.91 -7.91 29.23
C PHE A 717 -11.02 -7.64 30.27
N LYS A 718 -10.73 -7.85 31.55
CA LYS A 718 -11.65 -7.51 32.64
C LYS A 718 -11.89 -6.00 32.80
N GLU A 719 -10.87 -5.16 32.56
CA GLU A 719 -11.04 -3.69 32.49
C GLU A 719 -11.91 -3.28 31.30
N GLU A 720 -11.67 -3.86 30.12
CA GLU A 720 -12.41 -3.58 28.89
C GLU A 720 -13.79 -4.30 28.80
N LYS A 721 -14.24 -4.97 29.88
CA LYS A 721 -15.53 -5.72 29.99
C LYS A 721 -15.68 -6.92 29.05
N ILE A 722 -14.59 -7.55 28.63
CA ILE A 722 -14.60 -8.81 27.88
C ILE A 722 -14.64 -9.99 28.87
N ASP A 723 -15.72 -10.77 28.86
CA ASP A 723 -15.84 -11.98 29.71
C ASP A 723 -14.95 -13.11 29.17
N ILE A 724 -14.06 -13.67 30.00
CA ILE A 724 -13.24 -14.84 29.64
C ILE A 724 -13.77 -16.09 30.35
N LEU A 725 -14.05 -17.14 29.57
CA LEU A 725 -14.41 -18.47 30.06
C LEU A 725 -13.29 -19.48 29.69
N THR A 726 -12.30 -19.63 30.57
CA THR A 726 -11.27 -20.66 30.43
C THR A 726 -11.75 -22.03 30.94
N LYS A 727 -10.99 -23.11 30.65
CA LYS A 727 -11.35 -24.51 30.96
C LYS A 727 -12.76 -24.90 30.46
N THR A 728 -13.23 -24.23 29.42
CA THR A 728 -14.62 -24.27 28.97
C THR A 728 -14.67 -24.71 27.51
N MET A 729 -15.29 -25.85 27.26
CA MET A 729 -15.28 -26.51 25.95
C MET A 729 -16.68 -26.51 25.35
N VAL A 730 -16.83 -25.91 24.17
CA VAL A 730 -18.09 -25.96 23.39
C VAL A 730 -18.46 -27.41 23.07
N LYS A 731 -19.76 -27.73 23.15
CA LYS A 731 -20.32 -29.07 22.94
C LYS A 731 -21.42 -29.13 21.88
N ASN A 732 -22.12 -28.02 21.66
CA ASN A 732 -23.19 -27.92 20.69
C ASN A 732 -23.40 -26.43 20.34
N VAL A 733 -23.87 -26.15 19.13
CA VAL A 733 -24.15 -24.80 18.65
C VAL A 733 -25.48 -24.81 17.90
N THR A 734 -26.43 -24.01 18.37
CA THR A 734 -27.69 -23.73 17.64
C THR A 734 -27.54 -22.43 16.86
N ASP A 735 -28.57 -22.00 16.14
CA ASP A 735 -28.61 -20.70 15.44
C ASP A 735 -28.50 -19.48 16.38
N THR A 736 -28.91 -19.64 17.64
CA THR A 736 -29.14 -18.57 18.62
C THR A 736 -28.40 -18.76 19.95
N THR A 737 -27.92 -19.95 20.26
CA THR A 737 -27.23 -20.27 21.52
C THR A 737 -26.05 -21.24 21.33
N VAL A 738 -25.00 -21.07 22.15
CA VAL A 738 -23.87 -22.00 22.24
C VAL A 738 -23.88 -22.69 23.61
N GLU A 739 -23.79 -24.01 23.59
CA GLU A 739 -23.67 -24.84 24.79
C GLU A 739 -22.21 -25.21 25.02
N ALA A 740 -21.67 -24.83 26.18
CA ALA A 740 -20.30 -25.13 26.58
C ALA A 740 -20.26 -25.77 27.97
N VAL A 741 -19.23 -26.59 28.22
CA VAL A 741 -19.02 -27.24 29.51
C VAL A 741 -17.73 -26.70 30.12
N GLY A 742 -17.89 -25.89 31.17
CA GLY A 742 -16.81 -25.40 32.02
C GLY A 742 -16.38 -26.42 33.06
N THR A 743 -15.10 -26.40 33.44
CA THR A 743 -14.55 -27.22 34.52
C THR A 743 -14.18 -26.32 35.70
N ASN A 744 -14.91 -26.46 36.81
CA ASN A 744 -14.70 -25.71 38.04
C ASN A 744 -13.35 -26.08 38.72
N PRO A 745 -12.84 -25.26 39.66
CA PRO A 745 -11.59 -25.55 40.38
C PRO A 745 -11.58 -26.87 41.17
N ASP A 746 -12.76 -27.36 41.58
CA ASP A 746 -12.97 -28.64 42.26
C ASP A 746 -13.07 -29.85 41.31
N GLY A 747 -12.97 -29.62 39.99
CA GLY A 747 -13.11 -30.63 38.95
C GLY A 747 -14.55 -30.92 38.53
N SER A 748 -15.55 -30.30 39.16
CA SER A 748 -16.96 -30.45 38.74
C SER A 748 -17.21 -29.79 37.38
N LYS A 749 -18.13 -30.36 36.61
CA LYS A 749 -18.49 -29.85 35.27
C LYS A 749 -19.77 -29.03 35.36
N LYS A 750 -19.73 -27.81 34.81
CA LYS A 750 -20.89 -26.91 34.70
C LYS A 750 -21.23 -26.71 33.23
N THR A 751 -22.44 -27.09 32.82
CA THR A 751 -22.98 -26.67 31.52
C THR A 751 -23.37 -25.20 31.58
N ILE A 752 -22.99 -24.46 30.55
CA ILE A 752 -23.25 -23.04 30.36
C ILE A 752 -23.90 -22.91 28.98
N VAL A 753 -25.09 -22.33 28.93
CA VAL A 753 -25.77 -21.98 27.67
C VAL A 753 -25.65 -20.47 27.51
N ILE A 754 -25.12 -20.03 26.38
CA ILE A 754 -24.84 -18.61 26.12
C ILE A 754 -25.64 -18.20 24.87
N PRO A 755 -26.63 -17.29 25.00
CA PRO A 755 -27.32 -16.73 23.84
C PRO A 755 -26.35 -15.81 23.07
N TYR A 756 -26.48 -15.76 21.74
CA TYR A 756 -25.61 -14.91 20.92
C TYR A 756 -26.31 -14.37 19.66
N GLY A 757 -25.76 -13.27 19.12
CA GLY A 757 -26.04 -12.77 17.77
C GLY A 757 -24.95 -13.19 16.76
N LEU A 758 -23.69 -13.15 17.20
CA LEU A 758 -22.54 -13.66 16.44
C LEU A 758 -21.74 -14.67 17.27
N LEU A 759 -21.36 -15.78 16.62
CA LEU A 759 -20.38 -16.73 17.13
C LEU A 759 -19.21 -16.81 16.13
N VAL A 760 -18.00 -16.45 16.57
CA VAL A 760 -16.77 -16.52 15.77
C VAL A 760 -15.90 -17.68 16.23
N TRP A 761 -15.58 -18.59 15.31
CA TRP A 761 -14.78 -19.77 15.55
C TRP A 761 -13.33 -19.55 15.07
N ALA A 762 -12.47 -19.12 15.99
CA ALA A 762 -11.07 -18.76 15.75
C ALA A 762 -10.07 -19.86 16.15
N THR A 763 -10.53 -21.10 16.38
CA THR A 763 -9.70 -22.22 16.87
C THR A 763 -9.70 -23.43 15.94
N GLY A 764 -8.64 -24.24 16.06
CA GLY A 764 -8.44 -25.50 15.35
C GLY A 764 -8.02 -25.36 13.89
N ASN A 765 -6.89 -25.96 13.51
CA ASN A 765 -6.51 -26.15 12.11
C ASN A 765 -6.88 -27.56 11.64
N ALA A 766 -7.47 -27.65 10.45
CA ALA A 766 -7.78 -28.88 9.73
C ALA A 766 -7.16 -28.85 8.32
N VAL A 767 -6.92 -30.03 7.78
CA VAL A 767 -6.29 -30.25 6.47
C VAL A 767 -7.33 -30.05 5.35
N ARG A 768 -7.05 -29.25 4.33
CA ARG A 768 -8.00 -29.03 3.20
C ARG A 768 -8.24 -30.30 2.38
N PRO A 769 -9.39 -30.44 1.68
CA PRO A 769 -9.74 -31.62 0.89
C PRO A 769 -8.67 -32.10 -0.08
N ILE A 770 -8.04 -31.19 -0.84
CA ILE A 770 -6.96 -31.52 -1.80
C ILE A 770 -5.75 -32.21 -1.13
N ILE A 771 -5.43 -31.84 0.11
CA ILE A 771 -4.34 -32.47 0.87
C ILE A 771 -4.79 -33.80 1.48
N LYS A 772 -6.05 -33.91 1.93
CA LYS A 772 -6.64 -35.21 2.35
C LYS A 772 -6.63 -36.23 1.20
N GLU A 773 -6.90 -35.78 -0.03
CA GLU A 773 -6.82 -36.59 -1.25
C GLU A 773 -5.38 -36.98 -1.61
N LEU A 774 -4.42 -36.06 -1.50
CA LEU A 774 -3.02 -36.39 -1.76
C LEU A 774 -2.45 -37.38 -0.72
N ILE A 775 -2.86 -37.26 0.55
CA ILE A 775 -2.52 -38.20 1.62
C ILE A 775 -3.02 -39.61 1.30
N SER A 776 -4.22 -39.78 0.73
CA SER A 776 -4.74 -41.10 0.36
C SER A 776 -4.05 -41.71 -0.87
N LYS A 777 -3.48 -40.87 -1.75
CA LYS A 777 -2.74 -41.28 -2.95
C LYS A 777 -1.28 -41.70 -2.67
N ILE A 778 -0.65 -41.24 -1.59
CA ILE A 778 0.75 -41.55 -1.26
C ILE A 778 0.82 -42.58 -0.11
N PRO A 779 1.24 -43.85 -0.34
CA PRO A 779 1.20 -44.89 0.70
C PRO A 779 1.97 -44.57 1.99
N ALA A 780 3.08 -43.82 1.88
CA ALA A 780 3.88 -43.40 3.04
C ALA A 780 3.22 -42.32 3.91
N GLN A 781 2.11 -41.71 3.45
CA GLN A 781 1.37 -40.67 4.16
C GLN A 781 0.18 -41.21 4.96
N LYS A 782 -0.12 -42.51 4.87
CA LYS A 782 -1.35 -43.14 5.39
C LYS A 782 -1.65 -42.84 6.87
N ASP A 783 -0.63 -42.70 7.71
CA ASP A 783 -0.78 -42.41 9.14
C ASP A 783 -0.79 -40.91 9.46
N SER A 784 -0.52 -40.04 8.48
CA SER A 784 -0.43 -38.59 8.66
C SER A 784 -1.82 -37.93 8.66
N ARG A 785 -2.31 -37.57 9.85
CA ARG A 785 -3.65 -36.98 10.04
C ARG A 785 -3.70 -35.46 10.06
N ARG A 786 -2.54 -34.79 10.17
CA ARG A 786 -2.44 -33.32 10.41
C ARG A 786 -1.89 -32.53 9.21
N GLY A 787 -1.48 -33.21 8.15
CA GLY A 787 -0.85 -32.64 6.96
C GLY A 787 -0.01 -33.70 6.24
N LEU A 788 0.87 -33.29 5.34
CA LEU A 788 1.86 -34.13 4.69
C LEU A 788 3.08 -34.27 5.60
N ALA A 789 3.42 -35.49 5.99
CA ALA A 789 4.67 -35.79 6.68
C ALA A 789 5.86 -35.51 5.74
N VAL A 790 6.77 -34.64 6.18
CA VAL A 790 7.98 -34.26 5.43
C VAL A 790 9.24 -34.76 6.12
N ASN A 791 10.36 -34.76 5.41
CA ASN A 791 11.69 -34.97 5.99
C ASN A 791 12.35 -33.63 6.39
N GLU A 792 13.58 -33.70 6.89
CA GLU A 792 14.37 -32.54 7.33
C GLU A 792 14.77 -31.54 6.21
N TYR A 793 14.50 -31.90 4.94
CA TYR A 793 14.66 -31.04 3.75
C TYR A 793 13.30 -30.65 3.13
N LEU A 794 12.20 -30.83 3.88
CA LEU A 794 10.82 -30.50 3.50
C LEU A 794 10.25 -31.32 2.31
N VAL A 795 10.91 -32.41 1.93
CA VAL A 795 10.42 -33.38 0.92
C VAL A 795 9.30 -34.21 1.55
N VAL A 796 8.17 -34.36 0.85
CA VAL A 796 7.04 -35.21 1.27
C VAL A 796 7.50 -36.67 1.30
N GLN A 797 7.36 -37.31 2.47
CA GLN A 797 7.79 -38.70 2.66
C GLN A 797 7.07 -39.63 1.67
N GLY A 798 7.84 -40.52 1.03
CA GLY A 798 7.38 -41.38 -0.06
C GLY A 798 7.53 -40.81 -1.48
N THR A 799 7.97 -39.56 -1.63
CA THR A 799 8.18 -38.87 -2.92
C THR A 799 9.65 -38.47 -3.12
N ARG A 800 10.01 -37.91 -4.28
CA ARG A 800 11.38 -37.39 -4.57
C ARG A 800 11.40 -35.95 -5.11
N ASP A 801 10.22 -35.47 -5.45
CA ASP A 801 9.89 -34.40 -6.39
C ASP A 801 8.72 -33.53 -5.88
N ILE A 802 8.18 -33.87 -4.70
CA ILE A 802 7.12 -33.13 -4.02
C ILE A 802 7.65 -32.63 -2.67
N TRP A 803 7.53 -31.32 -2.45
CA TRP A 803 7.83 -30.64 -1.18
C TRP A 803 6.55 -30.08 -0.58
N ALA A 804 6.49 -29.97 0.74
CA ALA A 804 5.38 -29.31 1.44
C ALA A 804 5.89 -28.32 2.48
N ILE A 805 5.22 -27.16 2.60
CA ILE A 805 5.55 -26.08 3.54
C ILE A 805 4.28 -25.49 4.19
N GLY A 806 4.45 -24.87 5.35
CA GLY A 806 3.40 -24.18 6.10
C GLY A 806 2.34 -25.12 6.69
N ASP A 807 1.10 -24.63 6.80
CA ASP A 807 -0.01 -25.34 7.46
C ASP A 807 -0.28 -26.77 6.93
N CYS A 808 0.09 -27.08 5.68
CA CYS A 808 -0.06 -28.42 5.12
C CYS A 808 1.11 -29.38 5.41
N ALA A 809 2.22 -28.93 6.00
CA ALA A 809 3.40 -29.74 6.28
C ALA A 809 3.50 -30.14 7.75
N VAL A 810 3.95 -31.38 8.01
CA VAL A 810 4.22 -31.89 9.35
C VAL A 810 5.73 -32.02 9.54
N ALA A 811 6.39 -30.89 9.79
CA ALA A 811 7.85 -30.78 9.99
C ALA A 811 8.28 -30.86 11.47
N GLY A 812 7.37 -31.16 12.40
CA GLY A 812 7.65 -31.22 13.84
C GLY A 812 7.61 -29.86 14.58
N TYR A 813 7.30 -28.78 13.87
CA TYR A 813 7.14 -27.43 14.42
C TYR A 813 5.67 -27.01 14.54
N ALA A 814 5.40 -25.94 15.27
CA ALA A 814 4.05 -25.38 15.39
C ALA A 814 3.63 -24.69 14.07
N PRO A 815 2.40 -24.91 13.56
CA PRO A 815 1.93 -24.29 12.33
C PRO A 815 1.71 -22.79 12.53
N THR A 816 2.71 -21.99 12.19
CA THR A 816 2.70 -20.53 12.29
C THR A 816 3.19 -19.91 10.99
N ALA A 817 2.74 -18.69 10.69
CA ALA A 817 3.22 -17.93 9.54
C ALA A 817 4.75 -17.73 9.55
N GLN A 818 5.34 -17.70 10.75
CA GLN A 818 6.79 -17.60 10.91
C GLN A 818 7.54 -18.86 10.47
N VAL A 819 7.05 -20.04 10.85
CA VAL A 819 7.59 -21.34 10.40
C VAL A 819 7.49 -21.43 8.88
N ALA A 820 6.29 -21.18 8.32
CA ALA A 820 6.06 -21.21 6.87
C ALA A 820 7.00 -20.25 6.09
N GLY A 821 7.23 -19.03 6.60
CA GLY A 821 8.15 -18.06 6.01
C GLY A 821 9.62 -18.51 6.05
N GLN A 822 10.05 -19.18 7.12
CA GLN A 822 11.40 -19.74 7.23
C GLN A 822 11.57 -20.97 6.33
N GLU A 823 10.57 -21.84 6.25
CA GLU A 823 10.52 -23.01 5.35
C GLU A 823 10.63 -22.59 3.89
N GLY A 824 9.81 -21.63 3.43
CA GLY A 824 9.90 -21.09 2.07
C GLY A 824 11.26 -20.43 1.78
N SER A 825 11.82 -19.71 2.76
CA SER A 825 13.15 -19.10 2.66
C SER A 825 14.30 -20.12 2.64
N PHE A 826 14.09 -21.31 3.21
CA PHE A 826 15.02 -22.43 3.15
C PHE A 826 14.91 -23.14 1.79
N LEU A 827 13.70 -23.48 1.36
CA LEU A 827 13.43 -24.17 0.10
C LEU A 827 13.91 -23.35 -1.11
N ALA A 828 13.70 -22.04 -1.10
CA ALA A 828 14.24 -21.14 -2.13
C ALA A 828 15.78 -21.18 -2.19
N ARG A 829 16.47 -21.29 -1.05
CA ARG A 829 17.94 -21.45 -1.02
C ARG A 829 18.36 -22.83 -1.52
N LEU A 830 17.64 -23.88 -1.16
CA LEU A 830 17.87 -25.25 -1.61
C LEU A 830 17.76 -25.36 -3.15
N PHE A 831 16.68 -24.85 -3.74
CA PHE A 831 16.48 -24.87 -5.20
C PHE A 831 17.51 -24.01 -5.96
N ASN A 832 17.86 -22.83 -5.44
CA ASN A 832 18.94 -22.01 -6.02
C ASN A 832 20.30 -22.72 -5.97
N ASN A 833 20.55 -23.55 -4.95
CA ASN A 833 21.75 -24.39 -4.86
C ASN A 833 21.70 -25.57 -5.85
N MET A 834 20.54 -26.22 -6.01
CA MET A 834 20.34 -27.31 -6.97
C MET A 834 20.55 -26.84 -8.42
N ALA A 835 19.92 -25.74 -8.84
CA ALA A 835 20.11 -25.19 -10.19
C ALA A 835 21.58 -24.85 -10.50
N LYS A 836 22.30 -24.23 -9.55
CA LYS A 836 23.75 -23.98 -9.66
C LYS A 836 24.59 -25.25 -9.71
N THR A 837 24.12 -26.34 -9.11
CA THR A 837 24.81 -27.63 -9.13
C THR A 837 24.73 -28.26 -10.51
N GLU A 838 23.58 -28.18 -11.19
CA GLU A 838 23.42 -28.64 -12.57
C GLU A 838 24.26 -27.81 -13.55
N GLU A 839 24.31 -26.48 -13.38
CA GLU A 839 25.19 -25.57 -14.14
C GLU A 839 26.68 -25.94 -13.94
N LEU A 840 27.10 -26.21 -12.70
CA LEU A 840 28.49 -26.61 -12.41
C LEU A 840 28.82 -28.02 -12.90
N GLU A 841 27.91 -28.99 -12.79
CA GLU A 841 28.15 -30.36 -13.25
C GLU A 841 28.15 -30.49 -14.77
N SER A 842 27.31 -29.72 -15.48
CA SER A 842 27.36 -29.63 -16.95
C SER A 842 28.66 -28.98 -17.40
N LYS A 843 29.08 -27.88 -16.75
CA LYS A 843 30.36 -27.22 -17.02
C LYS A 843 31.58 -28.09 -16.71
N VAL A 844 31.56 -28.88 -15.62
CA VAL A 844 32.61 -29.86 -15.32
C VAL A 844 32.64 -30.96 -16.37
N ARG A 845 31.49 -31.45 -16.84
CA ARG A 845 31.41 -32.43 -17.94
C ARG A 845 32.00 -31.88 -19.24
N GLU A 846 31.63 -30.66 -19.63
CA GLU A 846 32.14 -29.96 -20.81
C GLU A 846 33.66 -29.71 -20.75
N LEU A 847 34.16 -29.20 -19.61
CA LEU A 847 35.59 -28.99 -19.42
C LEU A 847 36.37 -30.32 -19.42
N SER A 848 35.76 -31.40 -18.94
CA SER A 848 36.38 -32.74 -18.91
C SER A 848 36.42 -33.42 -20.27
N SER A 849 35.37 -33.29 -21.10
CA SER A 849 35.36 -33.85 -22.46
C SER A 849 36.35 -33.11 -23.38
N ASN A 850 36.45 -31.78 -23.24
CA ASN A 850 37.47 -30.96 -23.90
C ASN A 850 38.92 -31.32 -23.48
N LEU A 851 39.10 -31.94 -22.31
CA LEU A 851 40.39 -32.37 -21.77
C LEU A 851 40.86 -33.73 -22.29
N ASN A 852 39.92 -34.64 -22.60
CA ASN A 852 40.19 -36.01 -23.08
C ASN A 852 39.18 -36.44 -24.18
N PRO A 853 39.37 -36.00 -25.44
CA PRO A 853 38.43 -36.30 -26.54
C PRO A 853 38.42 -37.77 -27.00
N THR A 854 39.24 -38.65 -26.41
CA THR A 854 39.35 -40.07 -26.76
C THR A 854 38.46 -40.99 -25.92
N LEU A 855 37.82 -40.49 -24.86
CA LEU A 855 36.98 -41.30 -23.96
C LEU A 855 35.55 -41.54 -24.47
N ASP A 856 35.09 -40.77 -25.47
CA ASP A 856 33.68 -40.71 -25.88
C ASP A 856 33.35 -41.46 -27.19
N ARG A 857 34.31 -42.20 -27.77
CA ARG A 857 34.11 -42.94 -29.03
C ARG A 857 33.53 -44.35 -28.87
N GLY A 858 32.89 -44.66 -27.75
CA GLY A 858 32.65 -46.04 -27.34
C GLY A 858 31.41 -46.37 -26.53
N LEU A 859 30.35 -45.53 -26.50
CA LEU A 859 29.01 -45.93 -26.05
C LEU A 859 27.94 -45.09 -26.76
N GLY A 860 27.29 -45.67 -27.78
CA GLY A 860 26.21 -45.03 -28.53
C GLY A 860 24.87 -45.04 -27.80
N HIS A 861 24.81 -44.44 -26.60
CA HIS A 861 23.57 -44.21 -25.89
C HIS A 861 23.20 -42.71 -25.92
N PRO A 862 21.89 -42.37 -25.94
CA PRO A 862 21.47 -40.99 -25.71
C PRO A 862 21.98 -40.50 -24.34
N PRO A 863 22.11 -39.18 -24.13
CA PRO A 863 22.56 -38.64 -22.84
C PRO A 863 21.70 -39.25 -21.72
N PRO A 864 22.32 -39.81 -20.66
CA PRO A 864 21.55 -40.33 -19.55
C PRO A 864 20.73 -39.19 -18.97
N GLN A 865 19.44 -39.47 -18.70
CA GLN A 865 18.57 -38.53 -18.00
C GLN A 865 19.27 -38.03 -16.72
N PRO A 866 19.04 -36.77 -16.31
CA PRO A 866 19.65 -36.23 -15.10
C PRO A 866 19.44 -37.19 -13.93
N PRO A 867 20.47 -37.43 -13.10
CA PRO A 867 20.34 -38.36 -11.99
C PRO A 867 19.20 -37.88 -11.07
N PRO A 868 18.35 -38.79 -10.57
CA PRO A 868 17.14 -38.40 -9.85
C PRO A 868 17.51 -37.56 -8.63
N LEU A 869 16.82 -36.43 -8.45
CA LEU A 869 17.02 -35.34 -7.46
C LEU A 869 17.56 -35.78 -6.09
N PHE A 870 17.15 -36.96 -5.60
CA PHE A 870 17.68 -37.58 -4.39
C PHE A 870 19.23 -37.70 -4.37
N SER A 871 19.90 -37.84 -5.53
CA SER A 871 21.37 -37.87 -5.62
C SER A 871 22.04 -36.57 -5.18
N PHE A 872 21.34 -35.44 -5.20
CA PHE A 872 21.84 -34.18 -4.63
C PHE A 872 22.03 -34.28 -3.11
N LEU A 873 21.08 -34.92 -2.41
CA LEU A 873 21.07 -35.07 -0.96
C LEU A 873 21.78 -36.34 -0.47
N SER A 874 21.83 -37.42 -1.26
CA SER A 874 22.29 -38.75 -0.82
C SER A 874 23.67 -39.18 -1.35
N SER A 875 24.32 -38.40 -2.22
CA SER A 875 25.61 -38.79 -2.81
C SER A 875 26.80 -38.15 -2.11
N PRO A 876 27.49 -38.84 -1.18
CA PRO A 876 28.91 -38.57 -0.99
C PRO A 876 29.59 -38.84 -2.34
N LEU A 877 30.35 -37.87 -2.86
CA LEU A 877 31.14 -38.07 -4.07
C LEU A 877 32.05 -39.29 -3.88
N ARG A 878 31.71 -40.41 -4.52
CA ARG A 878 32.62 -41.55 -4.69
C ARG A 878 33.73 -41.13 -5.64
N LEU A 879 34.69 -40.40 -5.10
CA LEU A 879 36.02 -40.28 -5.66
C LEU A 879 36.54 -41.70 -5.89
N ARG A 880 36.63 -42.11 -7.17
CA ARG A 880 37.74 -42.99 -7.55
C ARG A 880 39.00 -42.23 -7.14
N GLN A 881 39.75 -42.77 -6.19
CA GLN A 881 41.05 -42.24 -5.80
C GLN A 881 41.99 -42.32 -7.02
N PHE A 882 42.04 -41.25 -7.80
CA PHE A 882 43.20 -40.93 -8.61
C PHE A 882 44.18 -40.19 -7.71
N ASN A 883 45.00 -40.98 -7.00
CA ASN A 883 46.08 -40.45 -6.18
C ASN A 883 47.17 -39.88 -7.11
N SER A 884 47.37 -38.57 -7.04
CA SER A 884 48.32 -37.80 -7.85
C SER A 884 48.01 -37.65 -9.36
N ILE A 885 48.46 -36.51 -9.88
CA ILE A 885 48.54 -36.18 -11.32
C ILE A 885 49.63 -37.00 -12.03
N ASP A 886 50.56 -37.62 -11.29
CA ASP A 886 51.69 -38.38 -11.84
C ASP A 886 51.31 -39.60 -12.69
N ASP A 887 50.23 -40.31 -12.33
CA ASP A 887 49.80 -41.55 -13.01
C ASP A 887 49.26 -41.28 -14.43
N LEU A 888 48.73 -40.08 -14.67
CA LEU A 888 48.19 -39.67 -15.98
C LEU A 888 49.31 -39.31 -16.98
N LEU A 889 50.54 -39.09 -16.50
CA LEU A 889 51.69 -38.65 -17.29
C LEU A 889 52.67 -39.78 -17.67
N ARG A 890 52.43 -41.03 -17.24
CA ARG A 890 53.35 -42.17 -17.48
C ARG A 890 52.74 -43.29 -18.32
N ARG A 891 52.75 -43.11 -19.65
CA ARG A 891 52.80 -44.21 -20.62
C ARG A 891 53.83 -43.93 -21.71
N ARG A 892 54.91 -44.71 -21.75
CA ARG A 892 55.88 -44.78 -22.87
C ARG A 892 55.77 -46.16 -23.56
N PRO A 893 56.14 -46.27 -24.85
CA PRO A 893 56.05 -47.52 -25.65
C PRO A 893 57.12 -48.57 -25.25
N PRO A 894 57.01 -49.83 -25.75
CA PRO A 894 57.69 -51.01 -25.18
C PRO A 894 59.19 -51.17 -25.58
N PRO A 895 59.93 -52.10 -24.95
CA PRO A 895 61.40 -52.13 -24.99
C PRO A 895 61.99 -52.95 -26.16
N VAL A 896 63.23 -52.61 -26.52
CA VAL A 896 64.15 -53.41 -27.36
C VAL A 896 65.41 -53.71 -26.54
N ALA A 897 66.06 -54.85 -26.81
CA ALA A 897 66.87 -55.56 -25.82
C ALA A 897 68.40 -55.48 -26.00
N GLN A 898 69.08 -55.85 -24.90
CA GLN A 898 70.36 -56.56 -24.80
C GLN A 898 71.73 -55.85 -24.84
N ARG A 899 72.62 -56.43 -24.00
CA ARG A 899 74.10 -56.35 -23.92
C ARG A 899 74.75 -55.05 -23.39
N SER A 900 75.97 -55.06 -22.84
CA SER A 900 76.75 -56.07 -22.08
C SER A 900 78.10 -55.46 -21.68
N THR A 901 78.59 -55.75 -20.46
CA THR A 901 80.02 -55.81 -20.05
C THR A 901 81.00 -54.61 -20.18
N ASN A 902 81.63 -54.32 -19.02
CA ASN A 902 83.09 -54.13 -18.81
C ASN A 902 83.81 -52.78 -19.10
N ASN A 903 84.20 -52.14 -17.99
CA ASN A 903 85.61 -51.92 -17.56
C ASN A 903 86.66 -51.43 -18.59
N ARG A 904 87.11 -50.16 -18.49
CA ARG A 904 88.44 -49.76 -17.94
C ARG A 904 88.77 -48.27 -18.13
N HIS A 905 89.33 -47.66 -17.08
CA HIS A 905 90.15 -46.43 -17.09
C HIS A 905 91.50 -46.68 -17.83
N PRO A 906 92.23 -45.66 -18.37
CA PRO A 906 92.80 -44.55 -17.58
C PRO A 906 92.91 -43.13 -18.20
N LEU A 907 93.33 -42.22 -17.30
CA LEU A 907 93.76 -40.80 -17.34
C LEU A 907 94.93 -40.48 -18.31
N PRO A 908 95.50 -39.23 -18.41
CA PRO A 908 95.16 -37.91 -17.81
C PRO A 908 95.23 -36.69 -18.77
N SER A 909 95.20 -35.47 -18.19
CA SER A 909 95.56 -34.11 -18.70
C SER A 909 94.39 -33.28 -19.28
N ALA A 910 94.19 -32.00 -18.96
CA ALA A 910 94.73 -31.08 -17.92
C ALA A 910 93.57 -30.10 -17.54
N LEU A 911 93.49 -29.33 -16.43
CA LEU A 911 94.41 -28.65 -15.52
C LEU A 911 93.83 -28.65 -14.08
N PRO A 912 94.61 -28.36 -13.01
CA PRO A 912 94.13 -28.47 -11.62
C PRO A 912 93.40 -27.23 -11.07
N LEU A 913 92.61 -27.48 -10.02
CA LEU A 913 92.02 -26.47 -9.14
C LEU A 913 93.07 -25.52 -8.54
N LEU A 914 92.81 -24.21 -8.58
CA LEU A 914 93.44 -23.23 -7.70
C LEU A 914 92.47 -22.85 -6.57
N PRO A 915 92.93 -22.84 -5.30
CA PRO A 915 92.09 -22.45 -4.18
C PRO A 915 91.95 -20.93 -4.06
N SER A 916 90.95 -20.53 -3.29
CA SER A 916 90.65 -19.17 -2.85
C SER A 916 91.89 -18.30 -2.56
N LEU A 917 92.01 -17.18 -3.27
CA LEU A 917 92.83 -16.04 -2.85
C LEU A 917 91.99 -14.76 -2.82
N THR A 918 91.90 -14.22 -1.62
CA THR A 918 91.30 -12.93 -1.25
C THR A 918 92.21 -11.76 -1.63
N LEU A 919 91.63 -10.53 -1.63
CA LEU A 919 92.20 -9.17 -1.55
C LEU A 919 91.61 -8.27 -2.66
N SER A 920 91.26 -7.00 -2.42
CA SER A 920 91.21 -6.18 -1.19
C SER A 920 90.02 -5.21 -1.30
N GLU A 921 89.19 -5.01 -0.28
CA GLU A 921 89.44 -4.10 0.85
C GLU A 921 90.20 -2.80 0.48
N SER A 922 89.49 -1.83 -0.10
CA SER A 922 89.75 -0.40 0.17
C SER A 922 88.50 0.43 -0.10
N PHE A 923 88.20 1.39 0.79
CA PHE A 923 86.97 2.20 0.83
C PHE A 923 85.66 1.37 0.93
N THR A 924 85.05 1.18 2.10
CA THR A 924 84.95 2.09 3.25
C THR A 924 85.08 1.34 4.57
N ARG A 925 86.20 1.51 5.28
CA ARG A 925 86.28 1.17 6.71
C ARG A 925 85.49 2.22 7.50
N PRO A 926 84.44 1.85 8.27
CA PRO A 926 84.05 2.66 9.42
C PRO A 926 85.24 2.61 10.38
N ILE A 927 85.76 3.76 10.77
CA ILE A 927 86.84 3.83 11.76
C ILE A 927 86.25 3.39 13.10
N PHE A 928 86.54 2.15 13.50
CA PHE A 928 86.52 1.78 14.90
C PHE A 928 87.59 2.63 15.59
N VAL A 929 87.18 3.77 16.15
CA VAL A 929 87.97 4.42 17.20
C VAL A 929 87.95 3.45 18.38
N ALA A 930 89.10 2.82 18.62
CA ALA A 930 89.33 2.03 19.82
C ALA A 930 89.27 2.96 21.04
N MET A 931 88.07 3.13 21.60
CA MET A 931 87.93 3.45 23.02
C MET A 931 87.87 2.15 23.80
N ASN A 932 88.59 2.12 24.91
CA ASN A 932 88.74 0.96 25.78
C ASN A 932 87.41 0.32 26.15
N SER A 933 87.51 -0.99 26.40
CA SER A 933 86.51 -1.83 27.07
C SER A 933 85.96 -1.20 28.34
N GLN A 934 84.78 -0.57 28.24
CA GLN A 934 83.83 -0.36 29.32
C GLN A 934 82.43 -0.68 28.81
N SER A 935 81.55 -1.10 29.72
CA SER A 935 80.24 -1.69 29.40
C SER A 935 79.26 -0.69 28.77
N PRO A 936 78.22 -1.14 28.02
CA PRO A 936 77.20 -0.26 27.45
C PRO A 936 76.26 0.44 28.46
N ASN A 937 76.52 0.34 29.77
CA ASN A 937 75.56 0.72 30.82
C ASN A 937 75.81 2.09 31.46
N ASP A 938 76.95 2.77 31.19
CA ASP A 938 77.26 4.07 31.80
C ASP A 938 77.75 5.11 30.76
N VAL A 939 76.84 5.56 29.88
CA VAL A 939 77.04 6.77 29.07
C VAL A 939 75.84 7.69 29.26
N SER A 940 76.06 8.86 29.87
CA SER A 940 74.97 9.80 30.13
C SER A 940 74.33 10.32 28.83
N PRO A 941 73.04 10.68 28.83
CA PRO A 941 72.36 11.22 27.65
C PRO A 941 73.09 12.42 27.02
N GLU A 942 73.73 13.24 27.83
CA GLU A 942 74.48 14.43 27.41
C GLU A 942 75.72 14.08 26.57
N ALA A 943 76.47 13.03 26.95
CA ALA A 943 77.62 12.57 26.20
C ALA A 943 77.24 11.97 24.83
N MET A 944 76.09 11.29 24.76
CA MET A 944 75.50 10.84 23.50
C MET A 944 75.07 12.04 22.63
N GLN A 945 74.42 13.04 23.24
CA GLN A 945 74.00 14.27 22.57
C GLN A 945 75.19 15.04 21.95
N ALA A 946 76.30 15.13 22.68
CA ALA A 946 77.54 15.76 22.21
C ALA A 946 78.14 15.05 20.99
N ARG A 947 78.20 13.71 21.01
CA ARG A 947 78.66 12.90 19.86
C ARG A 947 77.75 13.09 18.63
N ILE A 948 76.44 13.16 18.81
CA ILE A 948 75.49 13.42 17.72
C ILE A 948 75.69 14.84 17.15
N GLN A 949 75.94 15.85 17.99
CA GLN A 949 76.24 17.21 17.51
C GLN A 949 77.58 17.28 16.77
N GLN A 950 78.62 16.57 17.21
CA GLN A 950 79.90 16.49 16.52
C GLN A 950 79.74 15.85 15.13
N ALA A 951 79.09 14.68 15.06
CA ALA A 951 78.82 13.99 13.79
C ALA A 951 77.99 14.86 12.81
N ARG A 952 77.05 15.68 13.31
CA ARG A 952 76.32 16.64 12.48
C ARG A 952 77.21 17.76 11.93
N ARG A 953 78.17 18.28 12.70
CA ARG A 953 79.12 19.30 12.23
C ARG A 953 80.08 18.73 11.18
N GLU A 954 80.54 17.50 11.36
CA GLU A 954 81.35 16.76 10.38
C GLU A 954 80.56 16.48 9.08
N ALA A 955 79.28 16.12 9.18
CA ALA A 955 78.41 15.92 8.02
C ALA A 955 78.17 17.20 7.20
N GLU A 956 77.91 18.34 7.87
CA GLU A 956 77.74 19.63 7.17
C GLU A 956 79.04 20.14 6.54
N THR A 957 80.20 19.96 7.20
CA THR A 957 81.50 20.30 6.58
C THR A 957 81.88 19.37 5.42
N LEU A 958 81.47 18.09 5.44
CA LEU A 958 81.59 17.19 4.28
C LEU A 958 80.70 17.65 3.12
N LYS A 959 79.46 18.02 3.41
CA LYS A 959 78.47 18.51 2.44
C LYS A 959 78.93 19.80 1.76
N ASP A 960 79.52 20.73 2.49
CA ASP A 960 80.14 21.93 1.90
C ASP A 960 81.38 21.62 1.05
N ARG A 961 82.23 20.65 1.44
CA ARG A 961 83.33 20.16 0.59
C ARG A 961 82.84 19.50 -0.69
N ILE A 962 81.79 18.68 -0.62
CA ILE A 962 81.16 18.05 -1.79
C ILE A 962 80.55 19.12 -2.70
N LYS A 963 79.91 20.14 -2.13
CA LYS A 963 79.34 21.27 -2.89
C LYS A 963 80.44 22.06 -3.62
N ARG A 964 81.51 22.46 -2.95
CA ARG A 964 82.64 23.16 -3.60
C ARG A 964 83.27 22.31 -4.71
N LYS A 965 83.54 21.02 -4.47
CA LYS A 965 84.06 20.13 -5.53
C LYS A 965 83.09 19.96 -6.70
N LYS A 966 81.78 19.93 -6.44
CA LYS A 966 80.76 19.88 -7.49
C LYS A 966 80.78 21.16 -8.33
N ASP A 967 80.92 22.31 -7.69
CA ASP A 967 80.97 23.61 -8.37
C ASP A 967 82.30 23.81 -9.12
N GLU A 968 83.42 23.28 -8.61
CA GLU A 968 84.74 23.21 -9.31
C GLU A 968 84.73 22.27 -10.54
N LEU A 969 83.88 21.23 -10.53
CA LEU A 969 83.72 20.24 -11.61
C LEU A 969 82.49 20.52 -12.50
N ALA A 970 81.91 21.71 -12.44
CA ALA A 970 80.70 22.06 -13.20
C ALA A 970 81.03 22.85 -14.48
N ASP A 971 81.31 22.15 -15.58
CA ASP A 971 81.62 22.75 -16.90
C ASP A 971 80.50 23.67 -17.41
N THR A 972 79.25 23.35 -17.08
CA THR A 972 78.04 24.10 -17.48
C THR A 972 76.86 23.74 -16.58
N THR A 973 75.82 24.57 -16.55
CA THR A 973 74.58 24.26 -15.81
C THR A 973 73.56 23.53 -16.69
N LEU A 974 72.69 22.71 -16.09
CA LEU A 974 71.56 22.10 -16.81
C LEU A 974 70.65 23.18 -17.47
N ARG A 975 70.61 24.39 -16.89
CA ARG A 975 69.86 25.54 -17.44
C ARG A 975 70.51 26.10 -18.70
N SER A 976 71.83 26.21 -18.76
CA SER A 976 72.55 26.65 -19.98
C SER A 976 72.49 25.60 -21.09
N VAL A 977 72.58 24.31 -20.75
CA VAL A 977 72.36 23.22 -21.72
C VAL A 977 70.91 23.24 -22.25
N ALA A 978 69.91 23.38 -21.38
CA ALA A 978 68.51 23.47 -21.79
C ALA A 978 68.14 24.78 -22.54
N GLN A 979 69.01 25.79 -22.53
CA GLN A 979 68.88 26.99 -23.38
C GLN A 979 69.55 26.81 -24.76
N GLN A 980 70.50 25.88 -24.89
CA GLN A 980 71.18 25.57 -26.15
C GLN A 980 70.56 24.36 -26.89
N ALA A 981 69.86 23.48 -26.18
CA ALA A 981 69.26 22.27 -26.72
C ALA A 981 67.72 22.36 -26.84
N HIS A 982 67.27 22.52 -28.09
CA HIS A 982 65.88 22.43 -28.60
C HIS A 982 64.92 23.61 -28.38
N GLU A 983 64.01 23.74 -29.36
CA GLU A 983 62.94 24.74 -29.39
C GLU A 983 62.03 24.64 -28.15
N PRO A 984 61.59 25.77 -27.58
CA PRO A 984 60.61 25.76 -26.50
C PRO A 984 59.27 25.20 -27.01
N ILE A 985 58.73 24.21 -26.29
CA ILE A 985 57.42 23.60 -26.57
C ILE A 985 56.37 24.73 -26.74
N PRO A 986 55.63 24.81 -27.87
CA PRO A 986 54.74 25.93 -28.17
C PRO A 986 53.72 26.20 -27.06
N ARG A 987 53.89 27.31 -26.34
CA ARG A 987 52.98 27.75 -25.28
C ARG A 987 51.60 28.07 -25.88
N GLY A 988 50.65 27.15 -25.68
CA GLY A 988 49.29 27.27 -26.19
C GLY A 988 48.74 26.00 -26.85
N GLN A 989 49.61 25.06 -27.25
CA GLN A 989 49.15 23.72 -27.64
C GLN A 989 48.95 22.82 -26.42
N LEU A 990 47.70 22.56 -26.06
CA LEU A 990 47.36 21.39 -25.23
C LEU A 990 47.89 20.14 -25.93
N MET A 991 48.66 19.31 -25.22
CA MET A 991 49.08 18.01 -25.74
C MET A 991 47.85 17.15 -26.04
N LYS A 992 47.51 17.02 -27.33
CA LYS A 992 46.34 16.24 -27.76
C LYS A 992 46.62 14.76 -27.54
N ALA A 993 45.73 14.09 -26.80
CA ALA A 993 45.81 12.64 -26.59
C ALA A 993 45.72 11.92 -27.94
N LYS A 994 46.82 11.32 -28.40
CA LYS A 994 46.91 10.70 -29.73
C LYS A 994 46.04 9.45 -29.85
N ARG A 995 45.86 8.70 -28.75
CA ARG A 995 45.05 7.47 -28.64
C ARG A 995 44.53 7.28 -27.22
N THR A 996 43.44 6.52 -27.06
CA THR A 996 42.86 6.16 -25.75
C THR A 996 42.64 4.65 -25.69
N LEU A 997 43.28 3.97 -24.74
CA LEU A 997 43.19 2.52 -24.56
C LEU A 997 42.06 2.20 -23.58
N LYS A 998 40.95 1.63 -24.08
CA LYS A 998 39.76 1.33 -23.27
C LYS A 998 39.72 -0.14 -22.87
N GLY A 999 39.60 -0.44 -21.58
CA GLY A 999 39.41 -1.83 -21.16
C GLY A 999 39.69 -2.25 -19.72
N HIS A 1000 40.32 -1.42 -18.90
CA HIS A 1000 40.28 -1.61 -17.45
C HIS A 1000 38.91 -1.16 -16.90
N LEU A 1001 38.46 -1.83 -15.84
CA LEU A 1001 37.17 -1.54 -15.19
C LEU A 1001 37.30 -0.58 -13.99
N ALA A 1002 38.53 -0.21 -13.62
CA ALA A 1002 38.82 0.67 -12.48
C ALA A 1002 40.08 1.51 -12.73
N LYS A 1003 40.57 2.22 -11.69
CA LYS A 1003 41.72 3.13 -11.79
C LYS A 1003 43.00 2.40 -12.22
N ILE A 1004 43.82 3.04 -13.04
CA ILE A 1004 45.12 2.53 -13.50
C ILE A 1004 46.22 3.20 -12.66
N TYR A 1005 47.15 2.43 -12.12
CA TYR A 1005 48.20 2.91 -11.20
C TYR A 1005 49.59 2.98 -11.81
N ALA A 1006 49.92 2.04 -12.71
CA ALA A 1006 51.21 2.00 -13.38
C ALA A 1006 51.05 1.55 -14.84
N MET A 1007 51.99 1.99 -15.67
CA MET A 1007 52.15 1.59 -17.07
C MET A 1007 53.63 1.53 -17.42
N HIS A 1008 54.05 0.58 -18.26
CA HIS A 1008 55.43 0.49 -18.75
C HIS A 1008 55.47 0.07 -20.22
N TRP A 1009 56.33 0.71 -21.01
CA TRP A 1009 56.56 0.35 -22.42
C TRP A 1009 57.46 -0.88 -22.54
N SER A 1010 57.23 -1.69 -23.57
CA SER A 1010 58.18 -2.69 -24.04
C SER A 1010 59.35 -2.00 -24.76
N THR A 1011 60.51 -2.65 -24.79
CA THR A 1011 61.70 -2.20 -25.55
C THR A 1011 61.46 -2.15 -27.06
N ASP A 1012 60.43 -2.85 -27.55
CA ASP A 1012 59.98 -2.85 -28.96
C ASP A 1012 59.27 -1.55 -29.42
N ARG A 1013 58.98 -0.61 -28.50
CA ARG A 1013 58.27 0.67 -28.75
C ARG A 1013 56.85 0.54 -29.32
N ARG A 1014 56.28 -0.67 -29.34
CA ARG A 1014 54.93 -0.98 -29.83
C ARG A 1014 54.01 -1.45 -28.71
N HIS A 1015 54.49 -2.32 -27.84
CA HIS A 1015 53.70 -2.88 -26.74
C HIS A 1015 53.88 -2.08 -25.45
N LEU A 1016 52.85 -2.10 -24.60
CA LEU A 1016 52.90 -1.57 -23.24
C LEU A 1016 52.04 -2.41 -22.31
N VAL A 1017 52.42 -2.47 -21.04
CA VAL A 1017 51.65 -3.12 -19.97
C VAL A 1017 51.03 -2.05 -19.06
N SER A 1018 49.84 -2.31 -18.53
CA SER A 1018 49.18 -1.47 -17.52
C SER A 1018 48.65 -2.29 -16.34
N ALA A 1019 48.70 -1.71 -15.13
CA ALA A 1019 48.23 -2.29 -13.88
C ALA A 1019 47.07 -1.46 -13.28
N SER A 1020 46.06 -2.14 -12.73
CA SER A 1020 44.82 -1.49 -12.29
C SER A 1020 44.20 -2.07 -11.00
N GLN A 1021 43.31 -1.28 -10.40
CA GLN A 1021 42.39 -1.65 -9.31
C GLN A 1021 41.27 -2.64 -9.71
N ASP A 1022 41.26 -3.14 -10.96
CA ASP A 1022 40.36 -4.22 -11.39
C ASP A 1022 41.00 -5.61 -11.24
N GLY A 1023 42.18 -5.69 -10.61
CA GLY A 1023 42.93 -6.92 -10.40
C GLY A 1023 43.52 -7.50 -11.69
N LYS A 1024 43.80 -6.68 -12.71
CA LYS A 1024 44.36 -7.16 -13.98
C LYS A 1024 45.63 -6.42 -14.38
N LEU A 1025 46.53 -7.15 -15.03
CA LEU A 1025 47.47 -6.58 -16.00
C LEU A 1025 46.85 -6.69 -17.39
N ILE A 1026 46.97 -5.63 -18.20
CA ILE A 1026 46.65 -5.71 -19.63
C ILE A 1026 47.89 -5.32 -20.43
N ILE A 1027 48.24 -6.16 -21.40
CA ILE A 1027 49.25 -5.88 -22.41
C ILE A 1027 48.51 -5.38 -23.65
N TRP A 1028 48.95 -4.23 -24.17
CA TRP A 1028 48.35 -3.55 -25.30
C TRP A 1028 49.33 -3.43 -26.44
N ASP A 1029 48.83 -3.49 -27.67
CA ASP A 1029 49.52 -2.97 -28.84
C ASP A 1029 49.11 -1.51 -29.02
N ALA A 1030 50.03 -0.58 -28.76
CA ALA A 1030 49.74 0.86 -28.83
C ALA A 1030 49.43 1.34 -30.27
N TYR A 1031 49.84 0.58 -31.29
CA TYR A 1031 49.67 0.93 -32.71
C TYR A 1031 48.30 0.48 -33.25
N THR A 1032 47.65 -0.50 -32.61
CA THR A 1032 46.29 -0.97 -32.95
C THR A 1032 45.25 -0.68 -31.87
N THR A 1033 45.67 -0.31 -30.66
CA THR A 1033 44.86 -0.19 -29.42
C THR A 1033 44.26 -1.51 -28.91
N ASN A 1034 44.62 -2.64 -29.52
CA ASN A 1034 44.12 -3.95 -29.13
C ASN A 1034 44.76 -4.45 -27.83
N LYS A 1035 43.99 -5.23 -27.07
CA LYS A 1035 44.47 -5.99 -25.90
C LYS A 1035 45.11 -7.28 -26.42
N VAL A 1036 46.42 -7.44 -26.23
CA VAL A 1036 47.17 -8.63 -26.64
C VAL A 1036 47.03 -9.72 -25.58
N HIS A 1037 47.13 -9.35 -24.31
CA HIS A 1037 46.88 -10.23 -23.16
C HIS A 1037 46.14 -9.50 -22.05
N ALA A 1038 45.30 -10.22 -21.31
CA ALA A 1038 44.72 -9.75 -20.06
C ALA A 1038 44.96 -10.83 -18.99
N ILE A 1039 45.80 -10.51 -17.99
CA ILE A 1039 46.25 -11.43 -16.96
C ILE A 1039 45.54 -11.07 -15.65
N PRO A 1040 44.56 -11.88 -15.19
CA PRO A 1040 43.91 -11.67 -13.91
C PRO A 1040 44.82 -12.08 -12.74
N LEU A 1041 44.85 -11.25 -11.71
CA LEU A 1041 45.60 -11.43 -10.48
C LEU A 1041 44.65 -11.78 -9.31
N ARG A 1042 45.19 -12.41 -8.26
CA ARG A 1042 44.41 -12.75 -7.06
C ARG A 1042 44.09 -11.52 -6.21
N SER A 1043 44.99 -10.53 -6.21
CA SER A 1043 44.73 -9.22 -5.62
C SER A 1043 43.92 -8.35 -6.56
N SER A 1044 42.89 -7.70 -6.01
CA SER A 1044 42.12 -6.68 -6.72
C SER A 1044 42.88 -5.35 -6.89
N TRP A 1045 44.09 -5.20 -6.34
CA TRP A 1045 44.82 -3.93 -6.26
C TRP A 1045 46.26 -4.07 -6.79
N VAL A 1046 46.44 -3.94 -8.11
CA VAL A 1046 47.76 -4.01 -8.77
C VAL A 1046 48.36 -2.61 -8.84
N MET A 1047 49.43 -2.35 -8.08
CA MET A 1047 50.01 -1.01 -7.92
C MET A 1047 51.12 -0.72 -8.94
N THR A 1048 51.87 -1.74 -9.37
CA THR A 1048 53.03 -1.57 -10.26
C THR A 1048 53.13 -2.66 -11.31
N CYS A 1049 53.70 -2.34 -12.47
CA CYS A 1049 54.02 -3.26 -13.54
C CYS A 1049 55.28 -2.81 -14.31
N ALA A 1050 56.09 -3.77 -14.75
CA ALA A 1050 57.28 -3.52 -15.57
C ALA A 1050 57.43 -4.59 -16.66
N TYR A 1051 57.91 -4.19 -17.84
CA TYR A 1051 58.38 -5.12 -18.86
C TYR A 1051 59.82 -5.55 -18.56
N ALA A 1052 60.14 -6.83 -18.78
CA ALA A 1052 61.53 -7.25 -18.85
C ALA A 1052 62.21 -6.67 -20.11
N PRO A 1053 63.51 -6.33 -20.07
CA PRO A 1053 64.23 -5.80 -21.24
C PRO A 1053 64.16 -6.70 -22.49
N SER A 1054 63.97 -8.01 -22.29
CA SER A 1054 63.82 -9.02 -23.34
C SER A 1054 62.44 -9.06 -24.02
N GLY A 1055 61.46 -8.25 -23.57
CA GLY A 1055 60.10 -8.21 -24.11
C GLY A 1055 59.23 -9.43 -23.81
N ASN A 1056 59.80 -10.56 -23.41
CA ASN A 1056 59.10 -11.84 -23.23
C ASN A 1056 58.39 -12.00 -21.87
N TYR A 1057 58.66 -11.12 -20.91
CA TYR A 1057 58.11 -11.22 -19.54
C TYR A 1057 57.60 -9.87 -19.03
N VAL A 1058 56.58 -9.92 -18.16
CA VAL A 1058 56.11 -8.77 -17.37
C VAL A 1058 56.09 -9.12 -15.89
N ALA A 1059 56.54 -8.20 -15.04
CA ALA A 1059 56.51 -8.32 -13.58
C ALA A 1059 55.48 -7.34 -12.99
N CYS A 1060 54.87 -7.69 -11.86
CA CYS A 1060 53.96 -6.81 -11.12
C CYS A 1060 54.00 -7.03 -9.61
N GLY A 1061 53.50 -6.03 -8.88
CA GLY A 1061 53.29 -6.09 -7.42
C GLY A 1061 52.01 -5.37 -7.00
N GLY A 1062 51.39 -5.88 -5.94
CA GLY A 1062 50.17 -5.34 -5.34
C GLY A 1062 50.20 -5.39 -3.80
N LEU A 1063 49.03 -5.19 -3.18
CA LEU A 1063 48.87 -5.23 -1.71
C LEU A 1063 48.73 -6.65 -1.13
N ASP A 1064 48.97 -7.69 -1.92
CA ASP A 1064 48.93 -9.10 -1.52
C ASP A 1064 50.27 -9.64 -1.01
N ASN A 1065 51.28 -8.77 -0.81
CA ASN A 1065 52.65 -9.10 -0.43
C ASN A 1065 53.37 -10.05 -1.42
N ILE A 1066 52.90 -10.13 -2.67
CA ILE A 1066 53.44 -11.02 -3.70
C ILE A 1066 54.01 -10.19 -4.86
N CYS A 1067 55.21 -10.55 -5.30
CA CYS A 1067 55.75 -10.15 -6.60
C CYS A 1067 55.52 -11.30 -7.59
N SER A 1068 54.89 -11.02 -8.73
CA SER A 1068 54.57 -12.03 -9.75
C SER A 1068 55.23 -11.69 -11.09
N ILE A 1069 55.75 -12.70 -11.80
CA ILE A 1069 56.36 -12.57 -13.13
C ILE A 1069 55.62 -13.51 -14.08
N TYR A 1070 55.21 -12.99 -15.24
CA TYR A 1070 54.44 -13.69 -16.27
C TYR A 1070 55.21 -13.76 -17.58
N ASN A 1071 55.21 -14.93 -18.22
CA ASN A 1071 55.74 -15.14 -19.57
C ASN A 1071 54.65 -14.82 -20.60
N LEU A 1072 54.94 -13.94 -21.57
CA LEU A 1072 53.98 -13.54 -22.60
C LEU A 1072 53.87 -14.54 -23.76
N ASN A 1073 54.89 -15.37 -23.98
CA ASN A 1073 54.92 -16.35 -25.06
C ASN A 1073 54.06 -17.60 -24.78
N GLN A 1074 53.33 -17.61 -23.66
CA GLN A 1074 52.57 -18.75 -23.15
C GLN A 1074 51.17 -18.86 -23.77
N GLN A 1075 51.06 -18.78 -25.10
CA GLN A 1075 49.78 -18.89 -25.83
C GLN A 1075 49.42 -20.34 -26.25
N ARG A 1076 50.05 -21.36 -25.64
CA ARG A 1076 49.75 -22.79 -25.79
C ARG A 1076 49.82 -23.58 -24.48
N ASP A 1077 49.28 -23.04 -23.40
CA ASP A 1077 48.93 -23.86 -22.23
C ASP A 1077 47.62 -24.61 -22.51
N GLY A 1078 47.72 -25.92 -22.77
CA GLY A 1078 46.56 -26.80 -22.95
C GLY A 1078 45.93 -27.26 -21.62
N PRO A 1079 45.98 -28.57 -21.31
CA PRO A 1079 45.13 -29.21 -20.28
C PRO A 1079 45.17 -28.60 -18.87
N THR A 1080 46.24 -27.87 -18.51
CA THR A 1080 46.45 -27.25 -17.20
C THR A 1080 45.42 -26.19 -16.82
N ARG A 1081 44.83 -25.47 -17.79
CA ARG A 1081 43.81 -24.45 -17.50
C ARG A 1081 42.46 -25.09 -17.19
N ALA A 1082 42.00 -26.00 -18.04
CA ALA A 1082 40.74 -26.71 -17.86
C ALA A 1082 40.76 -27.52 -16.55
N ALA A 1083 41.90 -28.14 -16.18
CA ALA A 1083 42.05 -28.83 -14.90
C ALA A 1083 41.84 -27.91 -13.68
N ARG A 1084 42.37 -26.68 -13.71
CA ARG A 1084 42.15 -25.68 -12.64
C ARG A 1084 40.71 -25.17 -12.59
N GLU A 1085 40.06 -25.03 -13.74
CA GLU A 1085 38.65 -24.63 -13.82
C GLU A 1085 37.72 -25.74 -13.31
N ILE A 1086 38.02 -27.02 -13.61
CA ILE A 1086 37.34 -28.19 -13.02
C ILE A 1086 37.54 -28.21 -11.50
N GLU A 1087 38.78 -28.11 -10.99
CA GLU A 1087 39.06 -28.14 -9.55
C GLU A 1087 38.35 -26.98 -8.80
N ALA A 1088 38.25 -25.80 -9.42
CA ALA A 1088 37.47 -24.69 -8.89
C ALA A 1088 35.96 -24.98 -8.86
N CYS A 1089 35.42 -25.54 -9.94
CA CYS A 1089 34.01 -25.95 -10.02
C CYS A 1089 33.69 -27.06 -9.01
N GLU A 1090 34.55 -28.06 -8.84
CA GLU A 1090 34.41 -29.11 -7.81
C GLU A 1090 34.45 -28.54 -6.39
N ARG A 1091 35.38 -27.61 -6.10
CA ARG A 1091 35.43 -26.94 -4.78
C ARG A 1091 34.16 -26.13 -4.51
N GLN A 1092 33.57 -25.52 -5.54
CA GLN A 1092 32.29 -24.83 -5.45
C GLN A 1092 31.13 -25.83 -5.26
N LEU A 1093 31.14 -26.95 -6.00
CA LEU A 1093 30.16 -28.04 -5.89
C LEU A 1093 30.09 -28.62 -4.46
N ARG A 1094 31.26 -28.88 -3.85
CA ARG A 1094 31.35 -29.38 -2.46
C ARG A 1094 30.73 -28.41 -1.46
N ARG A 1095 30.88 -27.09 -1.65
CA ARG A 1095 30.26 -26.06 -0.80
C ARG A 1095 28.76 -25.91 -1.01
N ILE A 1096 28.27 -26.16 -2.24
CA ILE A 1096 26.85 -26.03 -2.59
C ILE A 1096 26.05 -27.27 -2.17
N LYS A 1097 26.66 -28.45 -2.21
CA LYS A 1097 26.07 -29.71 -1.71
C LYS A 1097 26.10 -29.86 -0.18
N ASP A 1098 26.91 -29.07 0.53
CA ASP A 1098 26.91 -28.99 2.00
C ASP A 1098 25.72 -28.17 2.53
N VAL A 1099 24.50 -28.65 2.26
CA VAL A 1099 23.26 -28.02 2.72
C VAL A 1099 22.85 -28.64 4.06
N LYS A 1100 22.77 -27.82 5.11
CA LYS A 1100 22.28 -28.25 6.42
C LYS A 1100 20.76 -28.50 6.38
N PRO A 1101 20.22 -29.42 7.20
CA PRO A 1101 18.79 -29.59 7.41
C PRO A 1101 18.07 -28.29 7.81
N PHE A 1102 16.76 -28.23 7.57
CA PHE A 1102 15.94 -27.13 8.04
C PHE A 1102 15.90 -27.08 9.58
N HIS A 1103 16.04 -25.87 10.14
CA HIS A 1103 15.91 -25.64 11.57
C HIS A 1103 15.16 -24.33 11.82
N TYR A 1104 14.01 -24.43 12.47
CA TYR A 1104 13.19 -23.28 12.84
C TYR A 1104 13.83 -22.49 14.00
N THR A 1105 13.89 -21.16 13.85
CA THR A 1105 14.28 -20.23 14.92
C THR A 1105 13.08 -19.37 15.31
N HIS A 1106 12.53 -19.56 16.52
CA HIS A 1106 11.51 -18.67 17.08
C HIS A 1106 12.11 -17.26 17.27
N GLN A 1107 11.35 -16.21 16.92
CA GLN A 1107 11.79 -14.80 17.06
C GLN A 1107 10.87 -14.01 17.99
N GLY A 1108 10.11 -14.70 18.83
CA GLY A 1108 9.09 -14.11 19.69
C GLY A 1108 7.65 -14.29 19.22
N SER A 1109 6.74 -13.92 20.10
CA SER A 1109 5.29 -13.95 19.92
C SER A 1109 4.71 -12.56 20.22
N LEU A 1110 3.69 -12.15 19.47
CA LEU A 1110 3.05 -10.83 19.54
C LEU A 1110 1.54 -11.01 19.48
N ALA A 1111 0.78 -10.25 20.27
CA ALA A 1111 -0.68 -10.22 20.19
C ALA A 1111 -1.23 -8.83 20.59
N TYR A 1112 -2.16 -8.30 19.81
CA TYR A 1112 -3.04 -7.20 20.22
C TYR A 1112 -4.05 -7.65 21.29
N ILE A 1113 -4.42 -6.76 22.23
CA ILE A 1113 -5.33 -7.09 23.34
C ILE A 1113 -6.40 -6.00 23.62
N GLY A 1114 -6.74 -5.18 22.64
CA GLY A 1114 -7.72 -4.08 22.78
C GLY A 1114 -7.12 -2.76 23.30
N SER A 1115 -7.87 -1.67 23.22
CA SER A 1115 -7.61 -0.34 23.79
C SER A 1115 -6.20 0.23 23.54
N GLU A 1116 -5.69 0.12 22.30
CA GLU A 1116 -4.32 0.48 21.90
C GLU A 1116 -3.23 -0.18 22.80
N LYS A 1117 -3.48 -1.38 23.36
CA LYS A 1117 -2.54 -2.20 24.15
C LYS A 1117 -2.16 -3.49 23.39
N ALA A 1118 -0.92 -3.96 23.54
CA ALA A 1118 -0.48 -5.26 23.02
C ALA A 1118 0.47 -5.96 23.99
N VAL A 1119 0.69 -7.25 23.79
CA VAL A 1119 1.71 -8.06 24.48
C VAL A 1119 2.77 -8.57 23.51
N ALA A 1120 4.02 -8.63 23.99
CA ALA A 1120 5.18 -9.10 23.26
C ALA A 1120 6.04 -9.99 24.16
N ASP A 1121 6.41 -11.16 23.66
CA ASP A 1121 7.37 -12.07 24.29
C ASP A 1121 8.47 -12.35 23.26
N VAL A 1122 9.58 -11.62 23.33
CA VAL A 1122 10.59 -11.57 22.25
C VAL A 1122 11.98 -11.93 22.78
N SER A 1123 12.62 -12.92 22.16
CA SER A 1123 14.03 -13.24 22.44
C SER A 1123 14.95 -12.17 21.84
N TRP A 1124 15.66 -11.44 22.69
CA TRP A 1124 16.56 -10.35 22.29
C TRP A 1124 17.94 -10.55 22.93
N TRP A 1125 18.96 -10.74 22.08
CA TRP A 1125 20.32 -11.12 22.49
C TRP A 1125 20.33 -12.42 23.31
N ASN A 1126 20.56 -12.33 24.63
CA ASN A 1126 20.77 -13.47 25.52
C ASN A 1126 19.61 -13.65 26.55
N GLY A 1127 18.44 -13.06 26.30
CA GLY A 1127 17.28 -13.18 27.19
C GLY A 1127 15.94 -12.94 26.48
N ASN A 1128 14.85 -13.33 27.12
CA ASN A 1128 13.50 -13.03 26.65
C ASN A 1128 13.01 -11.73 27.29
N ILE A 1129 12.49 -10.83 26.47
CA ILE A 1129 11.84 -9.60 26.88
C ILE A 1129 10.32 -9.82 26.78
N ALA A 1130 9.68 -9.96 27.94
CA ALA A 1130 8.23 -9.89 28.07
C ALA A 1130 7.81 -8.43 28.32
N SER A 1131 6.87 -7.91 27.54
CA SER A 1131 6.38 -6.54 27.67
C SER A 1131 4.89 -6.42 27.28
N GLY A 1132 4.18 -5.49 27.92
CA GLY A 1132 2.76 -5.24 27.70
C GLY A 1132 2.42 -3.74 27.75
N GLY A 1133 1.40 -3.33 26.99
CA GLY A 1133 0.84 -1.97 27.00
C GLY A 1133 1.03 -1.19 25.68
N SER A 1134 0.83 0.12 25.73
CA SER A 1134 0.70 0.94 24.50
C SER A 1134 2.01 1.20 23.74
N LEU A 1135 3.16 1.18 24.42
CA LEU A 1135 4.45 1.17 23.73
C LEU A 1135 4.66 -0.15 22.98
N THR A 1136 4.23 -1.26 23.56
CA THR A 1136 4.24 -2.59 22.94
C THR A 1136 3.29 -2.66 21.75
N PHE A 1137 2.16 -1.94 21.77
CA PHE A 1137 1.26 -1.80 20.63
C PHE A 1137 1.91 -1.07 19.43
N LEU A 1138 2.68 0.00 19.68
CA LEU A 1138 3.47 0.65 18.62
C LEU A 1138 4.55 -0.28 18.06
N PHE A 1139 5.15 -1.13 18.89
CA PHE A 1139 6.07 -2.18 18.45
C PHE A 1139 5.35 -3.26 17.62
N TRP A 1140 4.20 -3.76 18.08
CA TRP A 1140 3.34 -4.71 17.35
C TRP A 1140 2.99 -4.17 15.96
N ARG A 1141 2.48 -2.92 15.86
CA ARG A 1141 2.21 -2.26 14.57
C ARG A 1141 3.45 -2.19 13.69
N SER A 1142 4.59 -1.80 14.25
CA SER A 1142 5.86 -1.70 13.49
C SER A 1142 6.36 -3.07 12.99
N ALA A 1143 6.22 -4.12 13.82
CA ALA A 1143 6.61 -5.48 13.49
C ALA A 1143 5.76 -6.07 12.36
N TYR A 1144 4.43 -6.05 12.48
CA TYR A 1144 3.53 -6.54 11.44
C TYR A 1144 3.60 -5.74 10.13
N LEU A 1145 3.84 -4.43 10.22
CA LEU A 1145 4.15 -3.60 9.06
C LEU A 1145 5.44 -4.07 8.37
N SER A 1146 6.49 -4.44 9.11
CA SER A 1146 7.72 -4.98 8.51
C SER A 1146 7.49 -6.34 7.82
N MET A 1147 6.56 -7.17 8.34
CA MET A 1147 6.19 -8.46 7.77
C MET A 1147 5.41 -8.37 6.45
N CYS A 1148 4.79 -7.23 6.15
CA CYS A 1148 4.17 -7.00 4.84
C CYS A 1148 5.23 -7.07 3.72
N PHE A 1149 5.05 -7.98 2.75
CA PHE A 1149 6.06 -8.28 1.71
C PHE A 1149 6.42 -7.11 0.79
N SER A 1150 5.47 -6.22 0.48
CA SER A 1150 5.67 -5.12 -0.48
C SER A 1150 5.60 -3.74 0.18
N THR A 1151 6.36 -2.79 -0.36
CA THR A 1151 6.30 -1.37 0.05
C THR A 1151 4.92 -0.74 -0.24
N ARG A 1152 4.23 -1.20 -1.30
CA ARG A 1152 2.80 -0.88 -1.57
C ARG A 1152 1.95 -1.26 -0.36
N ASN A 1153 1.96 -2.52 0.05
CA ASN A 1153 1.12 -3.01 1.14
C ASN A 1153 1.43 -2.30 2.46
N ARG A 1154 2.73 -2.04 2.73
CA ARG A 1154 3.14 -1.24 3.90
C ARG A 1154 2.51 0.16 3.89
N LEU A 1155 2.59 0.88 2.77
CA LEU A 1155 2.01 2.22 2.69
C LEU A 1155 0.48 2.19 2.77
N LEU A 1156 -0.17 1.21 2.13
CA LEU A 1156 -1.63 1.03 2.19
C LEU A 1156 -2.10 0.79 3.64
N VAL A 1157 -1.47 -0.11 4.38
CA VAL A 1157 -1.80 -0.39 5.80
C VAL A 1157 -1.62 0.86 6.67
N ILE A 1158 -0.56 1.66 6.46
CA ILE A 1158 -0.38 2.95 7.15
C ILE A 1158 -1.51 3.92 6.80
N ILE A 1159 -1.88 4.02 5.52
CA ILE A 1159 -2.99 4.86 5.06
C ILE A 1159 -4.31 4.40 5.68
N ASP A 1160 -4.56 3.09 5.78
CA ASP A 1160 -5.75 2.54 6.43
C ASP A 1160 -5.80 2.88 7.93
N TRP A 1161 -4.69 2.73 8.67
CA TRP A 1161 -4.62 3.17 10.08
C TRP A 1161 -4.84 4.67 10.25
N LEU A 1162 -4.30 5.50 9.33
CA LEU A 1162 -4.53 6.94 9.33
C LEU A 1162 -5.99 7.29 8.99
N LYS A 1163 -6.61 6.60 8.03
CA LYS A 1163 -8.04 6.75 7.69
C LYS A 1163 -8.92 6.42 8.89
N SER A 1164 -8.72 5.26 9.53
CA SER A 1164 -9.50 4.87 10.72
C SER A 1164 -9.30 5.85 11.89
N LYS A 1165 -8.08 6.35 12.10
CA LYS A 1165 -7.82 7.37 13.14
C LYS A 1165 -8.38 8.75 12.79
N ALA A 1166 -8.56 9.08 11.50
CA ALA A 1166 -9.17 10.33 11.05
C ALA A 1166 -10.71 10.28 11.03
N PHE A 1167 -11.33 9.17 10.61
CA PHE A 1167 -12.77 9.12 10.32
C PHE A 1167 -13.57 8.09 11.13
N GLY A 1168 -12.92 7.30 11.99
CA GLY A 1168 -13.50 6.10 12.60
C GLY A 1168 -13.42 4.88 11.68
N ARG A 1169 -13.78 3.69 12.18
CA ARG A 1169 -13.93 2.49 11.35
C ARG A 1169 -15.20 2.62 10.50
N ASP A 1170 -15.22 2.03 9.31
CA ASP A 1170 -16.39 2.10 8.44
C ASP A 1170 -17.50 1.14 8.91
N VAL A 1171 -18.72 1.67 9.03
CA VAL A 1171 -19.94 0.95 9.43
C VAL A 1171 -20.93 0.70 8.28
N SER A 1172 -20.63 1.20 7.07
CA SER A 1172 -21.49 1.04 5.89
C SER A 1172 -21.61 -0.44 5.53
N ARG A 1173 -22.83 -0.97 5.41
CA ARG A 1173 -23.08 -2.35 4.98
C ARG A 1173 -22.83 -2.43 3.47
N GLU A 1174 -22.04 -3.41 3.02
CA GLU A 1174 -21.80 -3.67 1.59
C GLU A 1174 -22.83 -4.68 1.09
#